data_AF-A0A7V8YKH3-F1
#
_entry.id   AF-A0A7V8YKH3-F1
#
_cell.length_a   1.000
_cell.length_b   1.000
_cell.length_c   1.000
_cell.angle_alpha   90.00
_cell.angle_beta   90.00
_cell.angle_gamma   90.00
#
_symmetry.space_group_name_H-M   'P 1'
#
loop_
_entity.id
_entity.type
_entity.pdbx_description
1 polymer ?
#
loop_
_entity_poly.entity_id
_entity_poly.type
_entity_poly.pdbx_seq_one_letter_code
_entity_poly.pdbx_strand_id
1 'polypeptide(L)'
;MGTAGYLVCGTLQLLIFLVGASVAALVIDKGFGWVSDGVGLVEIYRRAVLFTVASLVAACLLPILAKWTLIGRWKPEQIRVWSLAYVRFWLVKTMIRISPLVLFVGSPLYVLYLRALGAKIGPGVVIFSPIVPVCTDLLTIGENTVINKISSFTCYRAHSGLIQVGPVVLGKEVLVGDATVLDIWTWMGDGAQLGHTSSLHAGQGVPAGQRWHGSPAQSTHVDYRMVGPAPCGIVRRAGYPLLQLLNVALLSPLVVVGVTLLGKIPRVVALMSDPLAITHWPFYRDALVASYALFLASMFGSLLVAFTVPRVLNLLIEPDKVYSLYGLRYWAQRVITRMTNVTAFNELFGDSSYVVGYLGSLGYKLGPIEQTGSNFGMEVKHDNPYLCSAGMGTVVADGLSFINADFSSTSFRVSRVSLGAHSFLGNKITYPAHAKVGDNCLLGTKVMVPIDGEIRQNVGLLGSPNFEIPRTVERDAKHDVGGADEVRRRLGAKNRHNLVSIALRLLVRLIFLFITTVVGLGAIHLQQTRGPMVLMLVTTLPVLLTVGYYVPIDRVCTRLSTWTPQGCSIYERAFWRHERFWKVPGRKYAQLFNGTPFKTVIWRMLGVRIGGRVFDDGCVISEWTFTTIGYQCTLNAGSIIQCHSQEDGAFKSDLTTIGGGVTLGVGAFVHYGVTIGDGTVLEADSFLMKGEEIPPDSCWGGNPAVEIRSQPSSRAGELPDPVAPRNAA
;
A
#
# COMPACT_ATOMS: atom_id res chain seq x y z
N MET A 1 2.48 19.27 -24.27
CA MET A 1 2.88 17.90 -24.64
C MET A 1 2.15 17.48 -25.92
N GLY A 2 2.78 16.83 -26.90
CA GLY A 2 2.11 16.39 -28.13
C GLY A 2 1.35 15.07 -27.99
N THR A 3 0.24 14.90 -28.72
CA THR A 3 -0.56 13.65 -28.74
C THR A 3 0.26 12.46 -29.25
N ALA A 4 1.15 12.69 -30.23
CA ALA A 4 2.04 11.66 -30.77
C ALA A 4 2.95 11.05 -29.69
N GLY A 5 3.60 11.87 -28.85
CA GLY A 5 4.48 11.37 -27.79
C GLY A 5 3.73 10.52 -26.75
N TYR A 6 2.51 10.91 -26.40
CA TYR A 6 1.63 10.14 -25.51
C TYR A 6 1.31 8.75 -26.07
N LEU A 7 0.92 8.69 -27.35
CA LEU A 7 0.60 7.43 -28.02
C LEU A 7 1.84 6.55 -28.23
N VAL A 8 2.95 7.11 -28.71
CA VAL A 8 4.21 6.38 -28.90
C VAL A 8 4.72 5.80 -27.59
N CYS A 9 4.69 6.59 -26.50
CA CYS A 9 5.07 6.11 -25.18
C CYS A 9 4.19 4.94 -24.73
N GLY A 10 2.86 5.04 -24.88
CA GLY A 10 1.94 3.96 -24.54
C GLY A 10 2.19 2.69 -25.35
N THR A 11 2.43 2.82 -26.67
CA THR A 11 2.77 1.69 -27.54
C THR A 11 4.07 1.03 -27.12
N LEU A 12 5.13 1.80 -26.81
CA LEU A 12 6.40 1.25 -26.34
C LEU A 12 6.25 0.53 -25.00
N GLN A 13 5.49 1.09 -24.06
CA GLN A 13 5.20 0.44 -22.78
C GLN A 13 4.46 -0.89 -22.97
N LEU A 14 3.48 -0.93 -23.88
CA LEU A 14 2.77 -2.16 -24.23
C LEU A 14 3.72 -3.19 -24.85
N LEU A 15 4.53 -2.80 -25.84
CA LEU A 15 5.50 -3.71 -26.47
C LEU A 15 6.49 -4.28 -25.47
N ILE A 16 7.03 -3.45 -24.58
CA ILE A 16 7.93 -3.88 -23.50
C ILE A 16 7.22 -4.89 -22.58
N PHE A 17 5.97 -4.63 -22.22
CA PHE A 17 5.17 -5.57 -21.43
C PHE A 17 4.97 -6.89 -22.17
N LEU A 18 4.59 -6.88 -23.46
CA LEU A 18 4.38 -8.09 -24.26
C LEU A 18 5.67 -8.92 -24.41
N VAL A 19 6.81 -8.27 -24.65
CA VAL A 19 8.12 -8.93 -24.71
C VAL A 19 8.50 -9.52 -23.37
N GLY A 20 8.39 -8.74 -22.28
CA GLY A 20 8.71 -9.21 -20.93
C GLY A 20 7.82 -10.37 -20.48
N ALA A 21 6.52 -10.29 -20.77
CA ALA A 21 5.56 -11.36 -20.54
C ALA A 21 5.95 -12.62 -21.32
N SER A 22 6.27 -12.49 -22.61
CA SER A 22 6.71 -13.62 -23.45
C SER A 22 7.96 -14.31 -22.91
N VAL A 23 8.97 -13.53 -22.47
CA VAL A 23 10.20 -14.08 -21.88
C VAL A 23 9.88 -14.79 -20.57
N ALA A 24 9.09 -14.18 -19.68
CA ALA A 24 8.69 -14.82 -18.42
C ALA A 24 7.93 -16.12 -18.68
N ALA A 25 7.06 -16.14 -19.68
CA ALA A 25 6.30 -17.29 -20.08
C ALA A 25 7.20 -18.44 -20.54
N LEU A 26 8.20 -18.16 -21.40
CA LEU A 26 9.21 -19.14 -21.85
C LEU A 26 10.02 -19.72 -20.69
N VAL A 27 10.42 -18.88 -19.74
CA VAL A 27 11.16 -19.33 -18.54
C VAL A 27 10.29 -20.25 -17.68
N ILE A 28 9.02 -19.90 -17.46
CA ILE A 28 8.08 -20.71 -16.69
C ILE A 28 7.84 -22.05 -17.37
N ASP A 29 7.58 -22.07 -18.68
CA ASP A 29 7.34 -23.30 -19.44
C ASP A 29 8.54 -24.25 -19.39
N LYS A 30 9.72 -23.76 -19.81
CA LYS A 30 10.93 -24.58 -19.84
C LYS A 30 11.33 -25.05 -18.45
N GLY A 31 11.20 -24.18 -17.45
CA GLY A 31 11.46 -24.51 -16.06
C GLY A 31 10.52 -25.57 -15.51
N PHE A 32 9.22 -25.40 -15.75
CA PHE A 32 8.20 -26.35 -15.29
C PHE A 32 8.33 -27.71 -15.97
N GLY A 33 8.58 -27.75 -17.29
CA GLY A 33 8.88 -28.98 -18.02
C GLY A 33 10.08 -29.70 -17.42
N TRP A 34 11.19 -28.98 -17.23
CA TRP A 34 12.41 -29.55 -16.64
C TRP A 34 12.19 -30.10 -15.22
N VAL A 35 11.41 -29.43 -14.38
CA VAL A 35 11.06 -29.94 -13.03
C VAL A 35 10.18 -31.19 -13.13
N SER A 36 9.22 -31.20 -14.06
CA SER A 36 8.24 -32.27 -14.23
C SER A 36 8.85 -33.59 -14.72
N ASP A 37 9.95 -33.50 -15.49
CA ASP A 37 10.76 -34.62 -15.97
C ASP A 37 11.53 -35.36 -14.86
N GLY A 38 11.51 -34.87 -13.61
CA GLY A 38 12.13 -35.55 -12.48
C GLY A 38 11.42 -36.86 -12.11
N VAL A 39 12.20 -37.90 -11.80
CA VAL A 39 11.71 -39.21 -11.38
C VAL A 39 11.67 -39.27 -9.84
N GLY A 40 10.47 -39.39 -9.29
CA GLY A 40 10.25 -39.42 -7.84
C GLY A 40 10.30 -38.06 -7.16
N LEU A 41 9.83 -38.00 -5.90
CA LEU A 41 9.62 -36.75 -5.18
C LEU A 41 10.91 -35.99 -4.86
N VAL A 42 12.00 -36.70 -4.56
CA VAL A 42 13.29 -36.10 -4.19
C VAL A 42 13.90 -35.37 -5.38
N GLU A 43 13.87 -35.99 -6.57
CA GLU A 43 14.42 -35.36 -7.76
C GLU A 43 13.58 -34.17 -8.21
N ILE A 44 12.24 -34.30 -8.21
CA ILE A 44 11.31 -33.19 -8.49
C ILE A 44 11.57 -32.02 -7.54
N TYR A 45 11.72 -32.29 -6.24
CA TYR A 45 12.03 -31.26 -5.25
C TYR A 45 13.39 -30.60 -5.52
N ARG A 46 14.44 -31.38 -5.79
CA ARG A 46 15.78 -30.83 -6.10
C ARG A 46 15.74 -29.93 -7.34
N ARG A 47 15.07 -30.36 -8.40
CA ARG A 47 14.90 -29.56 -9.62
C ARG A 47 14.07 -28.30 -9.34
N ALA A 48 13.00 -28.40 -8.57
CA ALA A 48 12.19 -27.26 -8.16
C ALA A 48 12.99 -26.23 -7.34
N VAL A 49 13.85 -26.68 -6.43
CA VAL A 49 14.78 -25.82 -5.68
C VAL A 49 15.71 -25.07 -6.64
N LEU A 50 16.36 -25.79 -7.55
CA LEU A 50 17.27 -25.18 -8.53
C LEU A 50 16.55 -24.15 -9.42
N PHE A 51 15.37 -24.50 -9.93
CA PHE A 51 14.58 -23.60 -10.76
C PHE A 51 14.14 -22.34 -10.01
N THR A 52 13.51 -22.50 -8.84
CA THR A 52 13.02 -21.35 -8.05
C THR A 52 14.13 -20.44 -7.57
N VAL A 53 15.27 -21.00 -7.14
CA VAL A 53 16.45 -20.21 -6.74
C VAL A 53 17.01 -19.46 -7.94
N ALA A 54 17.17 -20.12 -9.10
CA ALA A 54 17.66 -19.47 -10.31
C ALA A 54 16.71 -18.35 -10.78
N SER A 55 15.40 -18.58 -10.78
CA SER A 55 14.40 -17.57 -11.11
C SER A 55 14.40 -16.41 -10.13
N LEU A 56 14.54 -16.67 -8.83
CA LEU A 56 14.63 -15.63 -7.81
C LEU A 56 15.89 -14.77 -8.02
N VAL A 57 17.05 -15.40 -8.23
CA VAL A 57 18.30 -14.68 -8.51
C VAL A 57 18.16 -13.83 -9.78
N ALA A 58 17.60 -14.38 -10.85
CA ALA A 58 17.34 -13.63 -12.08
C ALA A 58 16.40 -12.43 -11.85
N ALA A 59 15.28 -12.64 -11.15
CA ALA A 59 14.31 -11.58 -10.82
C ALA A 59 14.90 -10.48 -9.91
N CYS A 60 15.87 -10.82 -9.06
CA CYS A 60 16.60 -9.89 -8.21
C CYS A 60 17.68 -9.10 -8.96
N LEU A 61 18.43 -9.76 -9.87
CA LEU A 61 19.53 -9.15 -10.61
C LEU A 61 19.04 -8.31 -11.80
N LEU A 62 17.95 -8.71 -12.43
CA LEU A 62 17.44 -8.07 -13.64
C LEU A 62 17.16 -6.56 -13.45
N PRO A 63 16.49 -6.09 -12.37
CA PRO A 63 16.31 -4.65 -12.13
C PRO A 63 17.64 -3.89 -11.93
N ILE A 64 18.63 -4.53 -11.30
CA ILE A 64 19.96 -3.93 -11.06
C ILE A 64 20.67 -3.73 -12.40
N LEU A 65 20.73 -4.79 -13.22
CA LEU A 65 21.33 -4.73 -14.55
C LEU A 65 20.62 -3.74 -15.46
N ALA A 66 19.28 -3.75 -15.48
CA ALA A 66 18.48 -2.80 -16.25
C ALA A 66 18.75 -1.35 -15.85
N LYS A 67 18.84 -1.04 -14.54
CA LYS A 67 19.18 0.30 -14.07
C LYS A 67 20.54 0.76 -14.60
N TRP A 68 21.59 -0.06 -14.42
CA TRP A 68 22.95 0.33 -14.82
C TRP A 68 23.13 0.42 -16.34
N THR A 69 22.41 -0.39 -17.12
CA THR A 69 22.51 -0.41 -18.59
C THR A 69 21.65 0.65 -19.26
N LEU A 70 20.41 0.87 -18.80
CA LEU A 70 19.46 1.77 -19.46
C LEU A 70 19.54 3.22 -18.96
N ILE A 71 19.99 3.42 -17.72
CA ILE A 71 20.05 4.73 -17.07
C ILE A 71 21.49 5.10 -16.70
N GLY A 72 22.24 4.18 -16.10
CA GLY A 72 23.54 4.47 -15.52
C GLY A 72 23.42 5.05 -14.10
N ARG A 73 24.05 6.20 -13.85
CA ARG A 73 23.94 6.93 -12.57
C ARG A 73 22.85 7.98 -12.66
N TRP A 74 21.88 7.95 -11.74
CA TRP A 74 20.92 9.04 -11.60
C TRP A 74 21.63 10.35 -11.26
N LYS A 75 21.26 11.42 -11.96
CA LYS A 75 21.69 12.79 -11.70
C LYS A 75 20.45 13.65 -11.49
N PRO A 76 20.55 14.78 -10.77
CA PRO A 76 19.43 15.70 -10.70
C PRO A 76 19.12 16.24 -12.09
N GLU A 77 17.93 15.95 -12.58
CA GLU A 77 17.48 16.33 -13.92
C GLU A 77 15.95 16.37 -13.99
N GLN A 78 15.44 16.92 -15.09
CA GLN A 78 14.01 16.94 -15.39
C GLN A 78 13.73 16.09 -16.63
N ILE A 79 12.90 15.06 -16.47
CA ILE A 79 12.52 14.16 -17.55
C ILE A 79 11.09 14.49 -17.99
N ARG A 80 10.92 14.91 -19.24
CA ARG A 80 9.57 15.16 -19.76
C ARG A 80 8.75 13.87 -19.81
N VAL A 81 7.56 13.88 -19.21
CA VAL A 81 6.64 12.74 -19.27
C VAL A 81 6.22 12.50 -20.74
N TRP A 82 6.02 11.23 -21.10
CA TRP A 82 5.73 10.78 -22.47
C TRP A 82 6.87 10.98 -23.49
N SER A 83 8.11 11.09 -23.01
CA SER A 83 9.32 11.04 -23.85
C SER A 83 9.97 9.65 -23.83
N LEU A 84 10.94 9.39 -24.71
CA LEU A 84 11.75 8.16 -24.67
C LEU A 84 12.55 8.05 -23.36
N ALA A 85 13.04 9.16 -22.83
CA ALA A 85 13.70 9.18 -21.51
C ALA A 85 12.72 8.75 -20.41
N TYR A 86 11.45 9.18 -20.49
CA TYR A 86 10.42 8.72 -19.58
C TYR A 86 10.12 7.21 -19.72
N VAL A 87 10.12 6.64 -20.94
CA VAL A 87 9.95 5.19 -21.13
C VAL A 87 11.06 4.42 -20.41
N ARG A 88 12.32 4.86 -20.53
CA ARG A 88 13.47 4.25 -19.83
C ARG A 88 13.30 4.35 -18.31
N PHE A 89 12.94 5.54 -17.82
CA PHE A 89 12.65 5.76 -16.40
C PHE A 89 11.52 4.85 -15.90
N TRP A 90 10.40 4.78 -16.63
CA TRP A 90 9.25 3.95 -16.28
C TRP A 90 9.60 2.47 -16.23
N LEU A 91 10.37 1.97 -17.19
CA LEU A 91 10.78 0.56 -17.24
C LEU A 91 11.61 0.21 -16.00
N VAL A 92 12.66 0.98 -15.72
CA VAL A 92 13.52 0.74 -14.55
C VAL A 92 12.75 0.89 -13.24
N LYS A 93 11.92 1.93 -13.12
CA LYS A 93 11.02 2.12 -11.97
C LYS A 93 10.12 0.90 -11.75
N THR A 94 9.51 0.39 -12.82
CA THR A 94 8.59 -0.75 -12.74
C THR A 94 9.33 -2.00 -12.29
N MET A 95 10.50 -2.29 -12.87
CA MET A 95 11.34 -3.43 -12.48
C MET A 95 11.82 -3.35 -11.02
N ILE A 96 12.23 -2.17 -10.56
CA ILE A 96 12.66 -1.96 -9.17
C ILE A 96 11.51 -2.21 -8.20
N ARG A 97 10.29 -1.74 -8.53
CA ARG A 97 9.10 -1.87 -7.67
C ARG A 97 8.53 -3.29 -7.59
N ILE A 98 8.64 -4.08 -8.65
CA ILE A 98 8.18 -5.48 -8.65
C ILE A 98 9.24 -6.47 -8.16
N SER A 99 10.45 -6.00 -7.88
CA SER A 99 11.55 -6.86 -7.41
C SER A 99 11.17 -7.64 -6.16
N PRO A 100 11.48 -8.96 -6.07
CA PRO A 100 11.24 -9.75 -4.87
C PRO A 100 11.97 -9.22 -3.63
N LEU A 101 13.03 -8.42 -3.81
CA LEU A 101 13.84 -7.87 -2.71
C LEU A 101 13.05 -6.93 -1.79
N VAL A 102 11.90 -6.40 -2.26
CA VAL A 102 10.96 -5.62 -1.43
C VAL A 102 10.35 -6.46 -0.29
N LEU A 103 10.29 -7.80 -0.43
CA LEU A 103 9.80 -8.69 0.63
C LEU A 103 10.74 -8.78 1.85
N PHE A 104 11.98 -8.28 1.71
CA PHE A 104 13.02 -8.30 2.73
C PHE A 104 13.21 -6.96 3.44
N VAL A 105 12.25 -6.03 3.32
CA VAL A 105 12.22 -4.79 4.11
C VAL A 105 12.39 -5.09 5.60
N GLY A 106 13.22 -4.30 6.28
CA GLY A 106 13.68 -4.53 7.65
C GLY A 106 14.84 -5.52 7.77
N SER A 107 15.43 -5.99 6.66
CA SER A 107 16.60 -6.88 6.63
C SER A 107 17.81 -6.17 6.01
N PRO A 108 19.06 -6.51 6.42
CA PRO A 108 20.27 -6.06 5.74
C PRO A 108 20.30 -6.39 4.24
N LEU A 109 19.60 -7.43 3.80
CA LEU A 109 19.50 -7.78 2.37
C LEU A 109 18.86 -6.65 1.55
N TYR A 110 17.86 -5.97 2.10
CA TYR A 110 17.22 -4.84 1.43
C TYR A 110 18.17 -3.64 1.29
N VAL A 111 19.01 -3.39 2.31
CA VAL A 111 20.05 -2.35 2.23
C VAL A 111 21.10 -2.69 1.17
N LEU A 112 21.53 -3.96 1.10
CA LEU A 112 22.46 -4.42 0.05
C LEU A 112 21.88 -4.23 -1.35
N TYR A 113 20.58 -4.50 -1.53
CA TYR A 113 19.88 -4.25 -2.79
C TYR A 113 19.91 -2.77 -3.19
N LEU A 114 19.56 -1.87 -2.28
CA LEU A 114 19.58 -0.44 -2.56
C LEU A 114 21.00 0.08 -2.86
N ARG A 115 22.03 -0.43 -2.17
CA ARG A 115 23.43 -0.15 -2.50
C ARG A 115 23.82 -0.64 -3.89
N ALA A 116 23.39 -1.84 -4.28
CA ALA A 116 23.64 -2.38 -5.62
C ALA A 116 22.96 -1.55 -6.72
N LEU A 117 21.83 -0.89 -6.41
CA LEU A 117 21.19 0.09 -7.28
C LEU A 117 21.89 1.47 -7.28
N GLY A 118 22.86 1.72 -6.40
CA GLY A 118 23.66 2.95 -6.36
C GLY A 118 23.47 3.82 -5.12
N ALA A 119 22.59 3.46 -4.17
CA ALA A 119 22.39 4.26 -2.97
C ALA A 119 23.60 4.24 -2.03
N LYS A 120 23.89 5.39 -1.41
CA LYS A 120 25.00 5.55 -0.45
C LYS A 120 24.46 5.34 0.96
N ILE A 121 24.52 4.10 1.45
CA ILE A 121 23.93 3.72 2.75
C ILE A 121 25.03 3.26 3.71
N GLY A 122 25.16 3.90 4.87
CA GLY A 122 26.12 3.56 5.92
C GLY A 122 25.83 2.23 6.64
N PRO A 123 26.75 1.72 7.48
CA PRO A 123 26.54 0.51 8.27
C PRO A 123 25.43 0.70 9.32
N GLY A 124 24.74 -0.39 9.68
CA GLY A 124 23.72 -0.37 10.75
C GLY A 124 22.39 0.31 10.39
N VAL A 125 22.21 0.79 9.16
CA VAL A 125 20.95 1.36 8.70
C VAL A 125 19.85 0.30 8.64
N VAL A 126 18.64 0.67 9.07
CA VAL A 126 17.45 -0.19 9.03
C VAL A 126 16.29 0.56 8.38
N ILE A 127 15.69 -0.05 7.35
CA ILE A 127 14.59 0.53 6.58
C ILE A 127 13.38 -0.40 6.66
N PHE A 128 12.28 0.09 7.25
CA PHE A 128 11.03 -0.63 7.42
C PHE A 128 9.93 -0.21 6.43
N SER A 129 10.13 0.86 5.66
CA SER A 129 9.21 1.26 4.60
C SER A 129 9.32 0.35 3.38
N PRO A 130 8.20 -0.14 2.81
CA PRO A 130 8.19 -0.87 1.56
C PRO A 130 8.18 0.04 0.31
N ILE A 131 8.13 1.37 0.49
CA ILE A 131 8.15 2.32 -0.63
C ILE A 131 9.59 2.42 -1.15
N VAL A 132 9.88 1.74 -2.26
CA VAL A 132 11.24 1.62 -2.80
C VAL A 132 11.67 2.92 -3.48
N PRO A 133 12.84 3.48 -3.12
CA PRO A 133 13.43 4.61 -3.85
C PRO A 133 13.82 4.18 -5.26
N VAL A 134 13.52 5.01 -6.25
CA VAL A 134 13.79 4.71 -7.68
C VAL A 134 15.10 5.33 -8.11
N CYS A 135 15.33 6.59 -7.76
CA CYS A 135 16.53 7.34 -8.11
C CYS A 135 17.62 7.16 -7.04
N THR A 136 18.04 5.91 -6.86
CA THR A 136 18.88 5.46 -5.75
C THR A 136 20.24 6.15 -5.64
N ASP A 137 20.91 6.55 -6.73
CA ASP A 137 22.20 7.26 -6.65
C ASP A 137 22.13 8.61 -5.93
N LEU A 138 20.92 9.16 -5.78
CA LEU A 138 20.64 10.42 -5.10
C LEU A 138 20.16 10.23 -3.66
N LEU A 139 20.10 8.99 -3.18
CA LEU A 139 19.79 8.65 -1.80
C LEU A 139 21.08 8.46 -1.00
N THR A 140 21.28 9.30 0.02
CA THR A 140 22.36 9.15 0.99
C THR A 140 21.78 8.94 2.37
N ILE A 141 22.25 7.91 3.07
CA ILE A 141 21.80 7.56 4.44
C ILE A 141 23.03 7.25 5.29
N GLY A 142 23.26 8.03 6.34
CA GLY A 142 24.35 7.82 7.29
C GLY A 142 24.14 6.60 8.18
N GLU A 143 25.18 6.23 8.93
CA GLU A 143 25.20 5.03 9.76
C GLU A 143 24.15 5.04 10.86
N ASN A 144 23.66 3.85 11.25
CA ASN A 144 22.68 3.66 12.32
C ASN A 144 21.36 4.45 12.18
N THR A 145 21.06 4.97 10.99
CA THR A 145 19.79 5.64 10.69
C THR A 145 18.64 4.64 10.57
N VAL A 146 17.47 5.03 11.07
CA VAL A 146 16.24 4.23 11.07
C VAL A 146 15.17 4.95 10.26
N ILE A 147 14.61 4.24 9.27
CA ILE A 147 13.44 4.71 8.51
C ILE A 147 12.27 3.79 8.81
N ASN A 148 11.23 4.33 9.42
CA ASN A 148 10.06 3.57 9.83
C ASN A 148 9.09 3.26 8.66
N LYS A 149 7.95 2.65 8.98
CA LYS A 149 7.03 2.09 7.98
C LYS A 149 6.24 3.20 7.29
N ILE A 150 5.79 2.94 6.06
CA ILE A 150 4.89 3.83 5.30
C ILE A 150 5.56 5.17 4.92
N SER A 151 6.84 5.36 5.23
CA SER A 151 7.58 6.57 4.88
C SER A 151 7.98 6.60 3.39
N SER A 152 7.77 7.72 2.71
CA SER A 152 8.12 7.94 1.31
C SER A 152 9.42 8.74 1.18
N PHE A 153 10.35 8.27 0.34
CA PHE A 153 11.65 8.91 0.07
C PHE A 153 12.14 8.52 -1.34
N THR A 154 11.27 8.72 -2.34
CA THR A 154 11.42 8.13 -3.69
C THR A 154 12.58 8.67 -4.51
N CYS A 155 13.16 9.82 -4.12
CA CYS A 155 14.17 10.60 -4.86
C CYS A 155 13.69 11.10 -6.25
N TYR A 156 12.37 11.12 -6.47
CA TYR A 156 11.75 11.77 -7.61
C TYR A 156 10.33 12.20 -7.25
N ARG A 157 9.82 13.21 -7.95
CA ARG A 157 8.42 13.63 -7.96
C ARG A 157 7.97 13.95 -9.38
N ALA A 158 6.68 13.86 -9.66
CA ALA A 158 6.10 14.38 -10.88
C ALA A 158 5.56 15.80 -10.62
N HIS A 159 5.84 16.73 -11.51
CA HIS A 159 5.42 18.13 -11.38
C HIS A 159 5.16 18.70 -12.78
N SER A 160 3.93 19.16 -13.04
CA SER A 160 3.55 19.85 -14.28
C SER A 160 4.00 19.11 -15.56
N GLY A 161 3.80 17.79 -15.59
CA GLY A 161 4.18 16.96 -16.73
C GLY A 161 5.67 16.67 -16.89
N LEU A 162 6.47 16.91 -15.85
CA LEU A 162 7.88 16.55 -15.75
C LEU A 162 8.07 15.57 -14.60
N ILE A 163 8.99 14.63 -14.73
CA ILE A 163 9.57 13.91 -13.59
C ILE A 163 10.79 14.70 -13.15
N GLN A 164 10.75 15.26 -11.95
CA GLN A 164 11.87 15.91 -11.30
C GLN A 164 12.59 14.87 -10.46
N VAL A 165 13.87 14.66 -10.74
CA VAL A 165 14.73 13.73 -10.01
C VAL A 165 15.63 14.54 -9.09
N GLY A 166 15.73 14.15 -7.82
CA GLY A 166 16.49 14.92 -6.85
C GLY A 166 16.87 14.15 -5.59
N PRO A 167 17.90 14.63 -4.89
CA PRO A 167 18.48 13.98 -3.71
C PRO A 167 17.65 14.05 -2.44
N VAL A 168 17.83 13.04 -1.61
CA VAL A 168 17.39 12.96 -0.21
C VAL A 168 18.59 12.55 0.62
N VAL A 169 18.99 13.39 1.58
CA VAL A 169 20.23 13.20 2.35
C VAL A 169 19.93 13.06 3.83
N LEU A 170 20.12 11.86 4.38
CA LEU A 170 19.98 11.58 5.80
C LEU A 170 21.37 11.37 6.41
N GLY A 171 21.68 12.11 7.47
CA GLY A 171 22.90 11.96 8.26
C GLY A 171 22.94 10.66 9.06
N LYS A 172 23.85 10.62 10.03
CA LYS A 172 24.05 9.51 10.96
C LYS A 172 23.00 9.53 12.06
N GLU A 173 22.61 8.36 12.56
CA GLU A 173 21.69 8.20 13.68
C GLU A 173 20.36 8.95 13.51
N VAL A 174 19.93 9.19 12.26
CA VAL A 174 18.67 9.87 11.98
C VAL A 174 17.50 8.95 12.27
N LEU A 175 16.40 9.50 12.77
CA LEU A 175 15.11 8.81 12.88
C LEU A 175 14.09 9.46 11.94
N VAL A 176 13.57 8.69 10.99
CA VAL A 176 12.43 9.07 10.15
C VAL A 176 11.20 8.30 10.64
N GLY A 177 10.24 9.02 11.23
CA GLY A 177 9.02 8.47 11.80
C GLY A 177 8.08 7.83 10.76
N ASP A 178 7.10 7.08 11.25
CA ASP A 178 6.14 6.37 10.43
C ASP A 178 5.23 7.30 9.62
N ALA A 179 4.79 6.84 8.45
CA ALA A 179 3.88 7.58 7.57
C ALA A 179 4.36 9.01 7.24
N THR A 180 5.67 9.18 7.08
CA THR A 180 6.30 10.46 6.70
C THR A 180 6.51 10.58 5.19
N VAL A 181 6.57 11.81 4.68
CA VAL A 181 6.89 12.07 3.27
C VAL A 181 8.12 12.96 3.19
N LEU A 182 9.20 12.45 2.60
CA LEU A 182 10.40 13.21 2.29
C LEU A 182 10.40 13.53 0.80
N ASP A 183 10.19 14.80 0.45
CA ASP A 183 10.30 15.23 -0.93
C ASP A 183 11.76 15.30 -1.40
N ILE A 184 11.98 15.49 -2.70
CA ILE A 184 13.32 15.73 -3.25
C ILE A 184 13.90 17.05 -2.72
N TRP A 185 15.23 17.15 -2.68
CA TRP A 185 15.97 18.31 -2.14
C TRP A 185 15.74 18.52 -0.64
N THR A 186 15.58 17.42 0.09
CA THR A 186 15.45 17.43 1.55
C THR A 186 16.68 16.82 2.23
N TRP A 187 16.95 17.28 3.44
CA TRP A 187 18.06 16.74 4.23
C TRP A 187 17.76 16.66 5.74
N MET A 188 18.43 15.76 6.44
CA MET A 188 18.41 15.66 7.89
C MET A 188 19.84 15.50 8.40
N GLY A 189 20.28 16.37 9.30
CA GLY A 189 21.61 16.32 9.90
C GLY A 189 21.78 15.16 10.89
N ASP A 190 23.01 14.94 11.34
CA ASP A 190 23.32 13.86 12.27
C ASP A 190 22.50 13.94 13.56
N GLY A 191 21.95 12.81 14.00
CA GLY A 191 21.14 12.71 15.19
C GLY A 191 19.76 13.36 15.10
N ALA A 192 19.36 13.88 13.93
CA ALA A 192 18.05 14.51 13.74
C ALA A 192 16.88 13.53 13.83
N GLN A 193 15.71 14.04 14.19
CA GLN A 193 14.48 13.25 14.30
C GLN A 193 13.32 13.92 13.55
N LEU A 194 12.53 13.12 12.85
CA LEU A 194 11.25 13.53 12.25
C LEU A 194 10.12 12.65 12.82
N GLY A 195 9.11 13.28 13.40
CA GLY A 195 7.95 12.60 13.98
C GLY A 195 7.10 11.82 12.97
N HIS A 196 6.16 11.00 13.45
CA HIS A 196 5.21 10.29 12.57
C HIS A 196 4.28 11.27 11.84
N THR A 197 3.66 10.87 10.73
CA THR A 197 2.69 11.69 9.98
C THR A 197 3.24 13.10 9.65
N SER A 198 4.52 13.19 9.30
CA SER A 198 5.22 14.45 9.05
C SER A 198 5.79 14.54 7.63
N SER A 199 6.00 15.74 7.11
CA SER A 199 6.46 15.97 5.75
C SER A 199 7.61 16.97 5.69
N LEU A 200 8.67 16.63 4.95
CA LEU A 200 9.69 17.59 4.52
C LEU A 200 9.43 17.96 3.07
N HIS A 201 9.10 19.23 2.83
CA HIS A 201 8.92 19.79 1.50
C HIS A 201 10.27 20.11 0.87
N ALA A 202 10.31 20.23 -0.47
CA ALA A 202 11.54 20.55 -1.19
C ALA A 202 12.25 21.78 -0.61
N GLY A 203 13.56 21.66 -0.36
CA GLY A 203 14.38 22.72 0.25
C GLY A 203 14.37 22.72 1.78
N GLN A 204 13.47 22.00 2.45
CA GLN A 204 13.49 21.87 3.90
C GLN A 204 14.56 20.88 4.36
N GLY A 205 15.13 21.15 5.53
CA GLY A 205 15.93 20.17 6.22
C GLY A 205 15.95 20.36 7.72
N VAL A 206 16.25 19.27 8.42
CA VAL A 206 16.29 19.23 9.88
C VAL A 206 17.75 19.33 10.33
N PRO A 207 18.16 20.41 11.02
CA PRO A 207 19.53 20.54 11.51
C PRO A 207 19.95 19.39 12.44
N ALA A 208 21.25 19.16 12.56
CA ALA A 208 21.80 18.09 13.40
C ALA A 208 21.32 18.20 14.86
N GLY A 209 20.95 17.07 15.44
CA GLY A 209 20.42 16.94 16.80
C GLY A 209 19.02 17.52 17.03
N GLN A 210 18.43 18.22 16.04
CA GLN A 210 17.09 18.80 16.19
C GLN A 210 15.99 17.76 15.95
N ARG A 211 14.79 18.09 16.45
CA ARG A 211 13.61 17.25 16.39
C ARG A 211 12.49 18.05 15.76
N TRP A 212 11.91 17.54 14.69
CA TRP A 212 10.88 18.22 13.91
C TRP A 212 9.68 17.29 13.73
N HIS A 213 8.51 17.87 13.50
CA HIS A 213 7.26 17.14 13.29
C HIS A 213 6.24 18.02 12.55
N GLY A 214 5.23 17.43 11.92
CA GLY A 214 4.20 18.17 11.21
C GLY A 214 4.32 18.09 9.68
N SER A 215 3.31 18.60 9.00
CA SER A 215 3.23 18.70 7.54
C SER A 215 2.78 20.13 7.17
N PRO A 216 3.69 21.01 6.75
CA PRO A 216 5.15 20.83 6.68
C PRO A 216 5.78 20.69 8.08
N ALA A 217 6.95 20.08 8.16
CA ALA A 217 7.61 19.87 9.46
C ALA A 217 8.08 21.20 10.07
N GLN A 218 7.90 21.30 11.39
CA GLN A 218 8.36 22.39 12.26
C GLN A 218 9.11 21.84 13.48
N SER A 219 9.90 22.68 14.14
CA SER A 219 10.69 22.30 15.32
C SER A 219 9.82 21.88 16.50
N THR A 220 10.30 20.92 17.31
CA THR A 220 9.63 20.43 18.51
C THR A 220 10.63 19.96 19.57
N HIS A 221 10.16 19.83 20.82
CA HIS A 221 10.94 19.27 21.92
C HIS A 221 10.73 17.76 22.10
N VAL A 222 9.70 17.20 21.45
CA VAL A 222 9.29 15.80 21.60
C VAL A 222 10.37 14.84 21.11
N ASP A 223 10.73 13.86 21.95
CA ASP A 223 11.62 12.77 21.57
C ASP A 223 10.82 11.63 20.91
N TYR A 224 11.13 11.34 19.66
CA TYR A 224 10.50 10.26 18.91
C TYR A 224 11.30 8.95 19.00
N ARG A 225 12.49 8.95 19.60
CA ARG A 225 13.27 7.73 19.87
C ARG A 225 12.74 6.99 21.09
N MET A 226 11.80 6.09 20.83
CA MET A 226 11.11 5.35 21.90
C MET A 226 11.92 4.17 22.47
N VAL A 227 12.89 3.65 21.71
CA VAL A 227 13.69 2.48 22.13
C VAL A 227 15.19 2.73 21.96
N GLY A 228 15.95 2.42 23.00
CA GLY A 228 17.40 2.50 23.01
C GLY A 228 18.08 1.31 22.29
N PRO A 229 19.34 1.45 21.86
CA PRO A 229 20.08 0.37 21.21
C PRO A 229 20.29 -0.83 22.16
N ALA A 230 20.42 -2.02 21.57
CA ALA A 230 20.76 -3.24 22.31
C ALA A 230 21.89 -3.99 21.58
N PRO A 231 22.65 -4.86 22.27
CA PRO A 231 23.73 -5.60 21.64
C PRO A 231 23.25 -6.41 20.43
N CYS A 232 23.81 -6.09 19.25
CA CYS A 232 23.50 -6.75 17.99
C CYS A 232 24.79 -7.02 17.22
N GLY A 233 25.37 -8.20 17.43
CA GLY A 233 26.64 -8.61 16.82
C GLY A 233 26.57 -8.83 15.31
N ILE A 234 27.73 -8.78 14.66
CA ILE A 234 27.90 -8.96 13.20
C ILE A 234 27.32 -10.30 12.72
N VAL A 235 27.51 -11.38 13.50
CA VAL A 235 27.00 -12.71 13.17
C VAL A 235 25.48 -12.72 12.98
N ARG A 236 24.72 -11.99 13.81
CA ARG A 236 23.26 -11.88 13.65
C ARG A 236 22.89 -11.11 12.39
N ARG A 237 23.57 -9.99 12.14
CA ARG A 237 23.34 -9.13 10.97
C ARG A 237 23.62 -9.86 9.65
N ALA A 238 24.64 -10.72 9.62
CA ALA A 238 24.99 -11.52 8.45
C ALA A 238 24.15 -12.80 8.32
N GLY A 239 23.92 -13.51 9.43
CA GLY A 239 23.20 -14.78 9.45
C GLY A 239 21.70 -14.65 9.17
N TYR A 240 21.06 -13.54 9.55
CA TYR A 240 19.63 -13.37 9.34
C TYR A 240 19.21 -13.29 7.86
N PRO A 241 19.86 -12.46 7.01
CA PRO A 241 19.66 -12.52 5.56
C PRO A 241 19.84 -13.92 4.97
N LEU A 242 20.88 -14.65 5.40
CA LEU A 242 21.14 -16.01 4.93
C LEU A 242 19.99 -16.96 5.29
N LEU A 243 19.51 -16.91 6.53
CA LEU A 243 18.34 -17.69 6.96
C LEU A 243 17.07 -17.32 6.19
N GLN A 244 16.87 -16.03 5.88
CA GLN A 244 15.73 -15.62 5.06
C GLN A 244 15.83 -16.18 3.64
N LEU A 245 17.01 -16.13 3.02
CA LEU A 245 17.25 -16.68 1.69
C LEU A 245 17.09 -18.20 1.69
N LEU A 246 17.61 -18.91 2.70
CA LEU A 246 17.42 -20.35 2.88
C LEU A 246 15.93 -20.70 3.04
N ASN A 247 15.18 -19.96 3.86
CA ASN A 247 13.75 -20.19 4.01
C ASN A 247 13.00 -20.01 2.68
N VAL A 248 13.31 -18.98 1.90
CA VAL A 248 12.71 -18.79 0.58
C VAL A 248 13.12 -19.93 -0.37
N ALA A 249 14.41 -20.29 -0.39
CA ALA A 249 14.94 -21.36 -1.24
C ALA A 249 14.37 -22.75 -0.91
N LEU A 250 13.99 -23.01 0.35
CA LEU A 250 13.46 -24.30 0.79
C LEU A 250 11.93 -24.38 0.73
N LEU A 251 11.23 -23.27 1.00
CA LEU A 251 9.76 -23.24 1.07
C LEU A 251 9.09 -22.86 -0.25
N SER A 252 9.66 -21.94 -1.03
CA SER A 252 9.08 -21.56 -2.33
C SER A 252 8.99 -22.70 -3.36
N PRO A 253 9.91 -23.69 -3.41
CA PRO A 253 9.80 -24.83 -4.32
C PRO A 253 8.58 -25.70 -4.03
N LEU A 254 8.07 -25.72 -2.80
CA LEU A 254 6.90 -26.54 -2.44
C LEU A 254 5.67 -26.16 -3.26
N VAL A 255 5.55 -24.89 -3.67
CA VAL A 255 4.49 -24.44 -4.58
C VAL A 255 4.67 -25.07 -5.95
N VAL A 256 5.88 -25.03 -6.50
CA VAL A 256 6.19 -25.63 -7.82
C VAL A 256 5.98 -27.13 -7.79
N VAL A 257 6.49 -27.82 -6.76
CA VAL A 257 6.27 -29.27 -6.57
C VAL A 257 4.79 -29.57 -6.45
N GLY A 258 4.03 -28.80 -5.67
CA GLY A 258 2.58 -28.98 -5.54
C GLY A 258 1.85 -28.87 -6.88
N VAL A 259 2.19 -27.87 -7.71
CA VAL A 259 1.64 -27.71 -9.06
C VAL A 259 2.05 -28.86 -9.97
N THR A 260 3.33 -29.29 -9.93
CA THR A 260 3.82 -30.45 -10.70
C THR A 260 3.09 -31.73 -10.33
N LEU A 261 2.88 -31.99 -9.05
CA LEU A 261 2.16 -33.19 -8.58
C LEU A 261 0.67 -33.13 -8.94
N LEU A 262 0.06 -31.95 -8.86
CA LEU A 262 -1.32 -31.75 -9.31
C LEU A 262 -1.47 -32.11 -10.80
N GLY A 263 -0.52 -31.69 -11.63
CA GLY A 263 -0.47 -32.02 -13.07
C GLY A 263 -0.27 -33.51 -13.37
N LYS A 264 0.17 -34.32 -12.40
CA LYS A 264 0.32 -35.79 -12.54
C LYS A 264 -0.92 -36.57 -12.10
N ILE A 265 -1.95 -35.92 -11.56
CA ILE A 265 -3.19 -36.58 -11.14
C ILE A 265 -3.94 -37.10 -12.38
N PRO A 266 -4.33 -38.39 -12.47
CA PRO A 266 -4.94 -38.97 -13.66
C PRO A 266 -6.16 -38.20 -14.19
N ARG A 267 -6.99 -37.65 -13.30
CA ARG A 267 -8.13 -36.80 -13.69
C ARG A 267 -7.70 -35.49 -14.34
N VAL A 268 -6.65 -34.85 -13.82
CA VAL A 268 -6.09 -33.61 -14.38
C VAL A 268 -5.40 -33.91 -15.71
N VAL A 269 -4.65 -35.01 -15.79
CA VAL A 269 -4.03 -35.48 -17.03
C VAL A 269 -5.10 -35.77 -18.09
N ALA A 270 -6.16 -36.49 -17.75
CA ALA A 270 -7.26 -36.77 -18.67
C ALA A 270 -7.92 -35.48 -19.18
N LEU A 271 -8.11 -34.49 -18.29
CA LEU A 271 -8.63 -33.17 -18.64
C LEU A 271 -7.72 -32.41 -19.63
N MET A 272 -6.40 -32.65 -19.55
CA MET A 272 -5.39 -32.00 -20.39
C MET A 272 -5.10 -32.75 -21.69
N SER A 273 -5.47 -34.04 -21.80
CA SER A 273 -5.05 -34.93 -22.89
C SER A 273 -6.03 -34.96 -24.08
N ASP A 274 -7.30 -34.62 -23.89
CA ASP A 274 -8.32 -34.64 -24.94
C ASP A 274 -8.46 -33.24 -25.62
N PRO A 275 -8.15 -33.11 -26.93
CA PRO A 275 -8.24 -31.84 -27.64
C PRO A 275 -9.64 -31.25 -27.78
N LEU A 276 -10.68 -32.07 -27.65
CA LEU A 276 -12.07 -31.60 -27.70
C LEU A 276 -12.65 -31.37 -26.31
N ALA A 277 -11.89 -31.58 -25.23
CA ALA A 277 -12.38 -31.43 -23.86
C ALA A 277 -13.05 -30.07 -23.60
N ILE A 278 -12.50 -28.97 -24.14
CA ILE A 278 -13.07 -27.62 -23.98
C ILE A 278 -14.45 -27.45 -24.65
N THR A 279 -14.81 -28.33 -25.59
CA THR A 279 -16.13 -28.34 -26.22
C THR A 279 -17.15 -29.16 -25.42
N HIS A 280 -16.69 -29.92 -24.42
CA HIS A 280 -17.52 -30.80 -23.62
C HIS A 280 -17.77 -30.24 -22.21
N TRP A 281 -18.99 -30.40 -21.71
CA TRP A 281 -19.39 -29.96 -20.37
C TRP A 281 -18.53 -30.52 -19.20
N PRO A 282 -18.07 -31.80 -19.21
CA PRO A 282 -17.25 -32.34 -18.13
C PRO A 282 -15.99 -31.50 -17.82
N PHE A 283 -15.40 -30.85 -18.84
CA PHE A 283 -14.25 -29.98 -18.65
C PHE A 283 -14.57 -28.79 -17.73
N TYR A 284 -15.66 -28.07 -18.02
CA TYR A 284 -16.10 -26.93 -17.22
C TYR A 284 -16.54 -27.36 -15.82
N ARG A 285 -17.20 -28.50 -15.70
CA ARG A 285 -17.58 -29.08 -14.40
C ARG A 285 -16.34 -29.34 -13.54
N ASP A 286 -15.32 -30.00 -14.08
CA ASP A 286 -14.13 -30.37 -13.33
C ASP A 286 -13.28 -29.14 -12.98
N ALA A 287 -13.17 -28.17 -13.90
CA ALA A 287 -12.55 -26.87 -13.64
C ALA A 287 -13.28 -26.09 -12.53
N LEU A 288 -14.63 -26.15 -12.50
CA LEU A 288 -15.44 -25.51 -11.46
C LEU A 288 -15.19 -26.17 -10.09
N VAL A 289 -15.20 -27.50 -10.04
CA VAL A 289 -14.92 -28.26 -8.81
C VAL A 289 -13.51 -27.95 -8.29
N ALA A 290 -12.49 -27.95 -9.17
CA ALA A 290 -11.13 -27.63 -8.80
C ALA A 290 -10.99 -26.18 -8.29
N SER A 291 -11.60 -25.21 -8.98
CA SER A 291 -11.60 -23.80 -8.59
C SER A 291 -12.27 -23.60 -7.23
N TYR A 292 -13.41 -24.25 -7.01
CA TYR A 292 -14.13 -24.19 -5.74
C TYR A 292 -13.34 -24.82 -4.60
N ALA A 293 -12.77 -26.02 -4.80
CA ALA A 293 -11.93 -26.67 -3.81
C ALA A 293 -10.70 -25.84 -3.46
N LEU A 294 -10.00 -25.28 -4.46
CA LEU A 294 -8.86 -24.39 -4.26
C LEU A 294 -9.26 -23.11 -3.52
N PHE A 295 -10.40 -22.52 -3.86
CA PHE A 295 -10.92 -21.34 -3.21
C PHE A 295 -11.20 -21.59 -1.73
N LEU A 296 -11.93 -22.66 -1.39
CA LEU A 296 -12.22 -23.00 0.00
C LEU A 296 -10.95 -23.36 0.77
N ALA A 297 -10.07 -24.19 0.20
CA ALA A 297 -8.83 -24.61 0.84
C ALA A 297 -7.92 -23.42 1.13
N SER A 298 -7.75 -22.50 0.16
CA SER A 298 -6.94 -21.29 0.34
C SER A 298 -7.56 -20.32 1.35
N MET A 299 -8.87 -20.12 1.31
CA MET A 299 -9.59 -19.22 2.24
C MET A 299 -9.50 -19.73 3.68
N PHE A 300 -9.95 -20.97 3.94
CA PHE A 300 -9.97 -21.53 5.30
C PHE A 300 -8.56 -21.87 5.79
N GLY A 301 -7.67 -22.35 4.91
CA GLY A 301 -6.28 -22.60 5.26
C GLY A 301 -5.54 -21.32 5.68
N SER A 302 -5.73 -20.22 4.95
CA SER A 302 -5.12 -18.94 5.29
C SER A 302 -5.68 -18.34 6.59
N LEU A 303 -6.99 -18.49 6.85
CA LEU A 303 -7.59 -18.10 8.14
C LEU A 303 -7.04 -18.94 9.30
N LEU A 304 -6.97 -20.26 9.13
CA LEU A 304 -6.42 -21.16 10.14
C LEU A 304 -4.98 -20.77 10.49
N VAL A 305 -4.14 -20.54 9.47
CA VAL A 305 -2.76 -20.09 9.66
C VAL A 305 -2.72 -18.73 10.37
N ALA A 306 -3.53 -17.75 9.94
CA ALA A 306 -3.57 -16.41 10.54
C ALA A 306 -4.00 -16.42 12.01
N PHE A 307 -4.87 -17.33 12.42
CA PHE A 307 -5.36 -17.43 13.81
C PHE A 307 -4.46 -18.26 14.73
N THR A 308 -3.68 -19.19 14.18
CA THR A 308 -2.92 -20.17 14.98
C THR A 308 -1.42 -19.84 15.05
N VAL A 309 -0.75 -19.68 13.91
CA VAL A 309 0.71 -19.52 13.85
C VAL A 309 1.17 -18.26 14.58
N PRO A 310 0.58 -17.07 14.36
CA PRO A 310 0.94 -15.87 15.10
C PRO A 310 0.74 -16.01 16.61
N ARG A 311 -0.26 -16.79 17.04
CA ARG A 311 -0.58 -16.98 18.47
C ARG A 311 0.50 -17.76 19.19
N VAL A 312 1.00 -18.81 18.54
CA VAL A 312 2.13 -19.61 19.04
C VAL A 312 3.41 -18.78 19.00
N LEU A 313 3.68 -18.06 17.92
CA LEU A 313 4.87 -17.21 17.81
C LEU A 313 4.88 -16.07 18.83
N ASN A 314 3.71 -15.53 19.20
CA ASN A 314 3.60 -14.46 20.17
C ASN A 314 4.04 -14.90 21.58
N LEU A 315 4.07 -16.19 21.89
CA LEU A 315 4.64 -16.71 23.14
C LEU A 315 6.14 -16.38 23.29
N LEU A 316 6.83 -16.08 22.19
CA LEU A 316 8.24 -15.68 22.20
C LEU A 316 8.45 -14.19 22.51
N ILE A 317 7.38 -13.40 22.58
CA ILE A 317 7.41 -11.94 22.71
C ILE A 317 6.79 -11.51 24.02
N GLU A 318 7.61 -10.90 24.87
CA GLU A 318 7.17 -10.25 26.10
C GLU A 318 6.93 -8.75 25.80
N PRO A 319 5.76 -8.20 26.19
CA PRO A 319 5.47 -6.79 25.99
C PRO A 319 6.49 -5.90 26.70
N ASP A 320 6.77 -4.73 26.12
CA ASP A 320 7.62 -3.66 26.67
C ASP A 320 9.11 -4.06 26.88
N LYS A 321 9.48 -5.29 26.54
CA LYS A 321 10.86 -5.78 26.59
C LYS A 321 11.62 -5.41 25.33
N VAL A 322 12.85 -4.93 25.52
CA VAL A 322 13.76 -4.62 24.42
C VAL A 322 14.47 -5.89 23.96
N TYR A 323 14.34 -6.20 22.67
CA TYR A 323 15.01 -7.32 22.02
C TYR A 323 15.96 -6.82 20.94
N SER A 324 17.10 -7.49 20.73
CA SER A 324 17.94 -7.16 19.57
C SER A 324 17.26 -7.57 18.25
N LEU A 325 17.53 -6.81 17.19
CA LEU A 325 17.15 -7.16 15.83
C LEU A 325 17.84 -8.47 15.37
N TYR A 326 17.28 -9.05 14.32
CA TYR A 326 17.85 -10.21 13.59
C TYR A 326 17.98 -11.51 14.40
N GLY A 327 17.31 -11.60 15.55
CA GLY A 327 17.16 -12.83 16.31
C GLY A 327 15.83 -13.55 16.05
N LEU A 328 15.62 -14.66 16.77
CA LEU A 328 14.38 -15.46 16.71
C LEU A 328 13.12 -14.62 17.03
N ARG A 329 13.19 -13.74 18.04
CA ARG A 329 12.05 -12.88 18.43
C ARG A 329 11.73 -11.83 17.36
N TYR A 330 12.76 -11.29 16.71
CA TYR A 330 12.58 -10.39 15.58
C TYR A 330 11.93 -11.11 14.40
N TRP A 331 12.40 -12.32 14.06
CA TRP A 331 11.76 -13.16 13.05
C TRP A 331 10.29 -13.43 13.38
N ALA A 332 10.00 -13.86 14.62
CA ALA A 332 8.65 -14.12 15.09
C ALA A 332 7.75 -12.88 14.95
N GLN A 333 8.21 -11.71 15.41
CA GLN A 333 7.48 -10.45 15.28
C GLN A 333 7.18 -10.10 13.82
N ARG A 334 8.17 -10.22 12.91
CA ARG A 334 7.95 -9.94 11.47
C ARG A 334 6.96 -10.91 10.83
N VAL A 335 6.96 -12.18 11.25
CA VAL A 335 6.01 -13.19 10.78
C VAL A 335 4.60 -12.89 11.31
N ILE A 336 4.46 -12.55 12.59
CA ILE A 336 3.19 -12.13 13.21
C ILE A 336 2.61 -10.96 12.41
N THR A 337 3.37 -9.88 12.20
CA THR A 337 2.91 -8.71 11.44
C THR A 337 2.44 -9.12 10.04
N ARG A 338 3.21 -9.96 9.32
CA ARG A 338 2.85 -10.36 7.94
C ARG A 338 1.59 -11.22 7.88
N MET A 339 1.47 -12.22 8.76
CA MET A 339 0.37 -13.20 8.74
C MET A 339 -0.96 -12.64 9.26
N THR A 340 -0.94 -11.53 9.98
CA THR A 340 -2.14 -10.93 10.61
C THR A 340 -2.62 -9.66 9.90
N ASN A 341 -1.88 -9.15 8.91
CA ASN A 341 -2.25 -8.00 8.07
C ASN A 341 -2.65 -8.41 6.64
N VAL A 342 -3.48 -9.45 6.51
CA VAL A 342 -3.90 -9.97 5.19
C VAL A 342 -5.04 -9.12 4.62
N THR A 343 -4.74 -8.33 3.58
CA THR A 343 -5.72 -7.41 2.96
C THR A 343 -7.02 -8.10 2.54
N ALA A 344 -6.95 -9.33 2.01
CA ALA A 344 -8.14 -10.03 1.52
C ALA A 344 -9.20 -10.23 2.61
N PHE A 345 -8.79 -10.49 3.86
CA PHE A 345 -9.69 -10.67 5.00
C PHE A 345 -10.14 -9.34 5.62
N ASN A 346 -9.25 -8.34 5.66
CA ASN A 346 -9.66 -7.00 6.11
C ASN A 346 -10.73 -6.41 5.18
N GLU A 347 -10.59 -6.55 3.86
CA GLU A 347 -11.61 -6.13 2.89
C GLU A 347 -12.89 -6.99 2.95
N LEU A 348 -12.79 -8.24 3.43
CA LEU A 348 -13.96 -9.12 3.56
C LEU A 348 -14.79 -8.75 4.80
N PHE A 349 -14.13 -8.62 5.96
CA PHE A 349 -14.78 -8.45 7.25
C PHE A 349 -14.92 -6.98 7.69
N GLY A 350 -14.01 -6.07 7.29
CA GLY A 350 -14.09 -4.63 7.57
C GLY A 350 -15.37 -3.99 7.01
N ASP A 351 -15.79 -2.84 7.53
CA ASP A 351 -17.10 -2.23 7.22
C ASP A 351 -18.27 -3.20 7.47
N SER A 352 -18.14 -4.09 8.45
CA SER A 352 -19.21 -4.99 8.87
C SER A 352 -19.05 -5.39 10.33
N SER A 353 -20.14 -5.83 10.97
CA SER A 353 -20.11 -6.37 12.33
C SER A 353 -19.14 -7.54 12.52
N TYR A 354 -18.82 -8.27 11.44
CA TYR A 354 -17.93 -9.43 11.49
C TYR A 354 -16.46 -9.07 11.73
N VAL A 355 -16.07 -7.80 11.49
CA VAL A 355 -14.69 -7.34 11.73
C VAL A 355 -14.26 -7.52 13.18
N VAL A 356 -15.20 -7.33 14.11
CA VAL A 356 -14.95 -7.44 15.55
C VAL A 356 -14.56 -8.88 15.91
N GLY A 357 -15.31 -9.87 15.41
CA GLY A 357 -15.01 -11.28 15.63
C GLY A 357 -13.70 -11.71 14.95
N TYR A 358 -13.42 -11.17 13.76
CA TYR A 358 -12.18 -11.43 13.04
C TYR A 358 -10.95 -10.86 13.78
N LEU A 359 -10.97 -9.58 14.17
CA LEU A 359 -9.87 -8.94 14.91
C LEU A 359 -9.69 -9.57 16.30
N GLY A 360 -10.78 -9.90 17.00
CA GLY A 360 -10.72 -10.65 18.25
C GLY A 360 -10.07 -12.03 18.09
N SER A 361 -10.39 -12.74 17.00
CA SER A 361 -9.76 -14.03 16.68
C SER A 361 -8.27 -13.91 16.34
N LEU A 362 -7.86 -12.80 15.71
CA LEU A 362 -6.45 -12.49 15.47
C LEU A 362 -5.68 -12.17 16.75
N GLY A 363 -6.34 -11.71 17.81
CA GLY A 363 -5.73 -11.45 19.11
C GLY A 363 -6.07 -10.11 19.77
N TYR A 364 -6.88 -9.26 19.13
CA TYR A 364 -7.25 -7.97 19.70
C TYR A 364 -8.05 -8.14 21.00
N LYS A 365 -7.81 -7.23 21.95
CA LYS A 365 -8.62 -7.09 23.17
C LYS A 365 -9.67 -6.01 22.96
N LEU A 366 -10.80 -6.39 22.39
CA LEU A 366 -11.96 -5.52 22.26
C LEU A 366 -12.76 -5.67 23.56
N GLY A 367 -13.04 -4.55 24.26
CA GLY A 367 -13.83 -4.54 25.51
C GLY A 367 -15.28 -4.98 25.29
N PRO A 368 -16.23 -4.64 26.17
CA PRO A 368 -17.66 -4.77 25.85
C PRO A 368 -17.92 -4.06 24.51
N ILE A 369 -18.23 -4.83 23.47
CA ILE A 369 -18.40 -4.26 22.13
C ILE A 369 -19.80 -3.66 22.03
N GLU A 370 -19.85 -2.36 21.85
CA GLU A 370 -21.02 -1.69 21.29
C GLU A 370 -20.95 -1.78 19.77
N GLN A 371 -21.82 -2.61 19.20
CA GLN A 371 -21.78 -2.93 17.78
C GLN A 371 -22.46 -1.83 16.97
N THR A 372 -21.69 -1.15 16.12
CA THR A 372 -22.21 -0.12 15.20
C THR A 372 -22.45 -0.67 13.79
N GLY A 373 -22.04 -1.90 13.55
CA GLY A 373 -22.08 -2.56 12.26
C GLY A 373 -20.95 -2.16 11.32
N SER A 374 -20.12 -1.18 11.69
CA SER A 374 -18.92 -0.75 10.95
C SER A 374 -17.85 -0.24 11.94
N ASN A 375 -17.60 -0.96 13.04
CA ASN A 375 -16.65 -0.54 14.08
C ASN A 375 -15.22 -0.33 13.55
N PHE A 376 -14.81 -1.07 12.51
CA PHE A 376 -13.49 -0.97 11.90
C PHE A 376 -13.58 -1.08 10.38
N GLY A 377 -12.85 -0.21 9.67
CA GLY A 377 -12.75 -0.18 8.22
C GLY A 377 -11.98 -1.34 7.57
N MET A 378 -11.85 -1.30 6.24
CA MET A 378 -11.24 -2.37 5.43
C MET A 378 -9.70 -2.34 5.38
N GLU A 379 -9.05 -1.29 5.85
CA GLU A 379 -7.60 -1.08 5.79
C GLU A 379 -6.94 -0.96 7.17
N VAL A 380 -7.53 -1.57 8.21
CA VAL A 380 -6.94 -1.63 9.55
C VAL A 380 -5.64 -2.45 9.53
N LYS A 381 -4.60 -1.94 10.22
CA LYS A 381 -3.28 -2.56 10.34
C LYS A 381 -2.72 -2.45 11.75
N HIS A 382 -1.74 -3.30 12.05
CA HIS A 382 -1.03 -3.34 13.33
C HIS A 382 0.35 -3.98 13.19
N ASP A 383 1.27 -3.74 14.13
CA ASP A 383 2.51 -4.54 14.21
C ASP A 383 2.27 -5.87 14.92
N ASN A 384 1.60 -5.84 16.07
CA ASN A 384 1.26 -7.04 16.85
C ASN A 384 -0.19 -6.96 17.36
N PRO A 385 -1.10 -7.84 16.90
CA PRO A 385 -2.52 -7.76 17.25
C PRO A 385 -2.79 -8.09 18.74
N TYR A 386 -1.93 -8.87 19.39
CA TYR A 386 -2.10 -9.32 20.78
C TYR A 386 -1.90 -8.21 21.81
N LEU A 387 -1.42 -7.04 21.35
CA LEU A 387 -1.14 -5.87 22.15
C LEU A 387 -1.97 -4.65 21.71
N CYS A 388 -3.02 -4.88 20.92
CA CYS A 388 -4.01 -3.87 20.54
C CYS A 388 -5.29 -4.03 21.36
N SER A 389 -5.80 -2.93 21.89
CA SER A 389 -7.14 -2.84 22.49
C SER A 389 -7.93 -1.65 21.98
N ALA A 390 -9.26 -1.77 22.06
CA ALA A 390 -10.17 -0.67 21.76
C ALA A 390 -11.31 -0.63 22.79
N GLY A 391 -11.60 0.56 23.29
CA GLY A 391 -12.71 0.82 24.20
C GLY A 391 -14.09 0.63 23.56
N MET A 392 -15.11 0.53 24.41
CA MET A 392 -16.51 0.43 24.01
C MET A 392 -16.95 1.65 23.20
N GLY A 393 -17.86 1.49 22.24
CA GLY A 393 -18.44 2.61 21.46
C GLY A 393 -17.48 3.23 20.45
N THR A 394 -16.24 2.77 20.35
CA THR A 394 -15.25 3.32 19.43
C THR A 394 -15.49 2.85 18.00
N VAL A 395 -15.44 3.80 17.08
CA VAL A 395 -15.62 3.57 15.64
C VAL A 395 -14.39 4.07 14.91
N VAL A 396 -13.82 3.19 14.11
CA VAL A 396 -12.67 3.45 13.27
C VAL A 396 -13.11 3.37 11.82
N ALA A 397 -12.93 4.48 11.10
CA ALA A 397 -13.09 4.53 9.66
C ALA A 397 -11.95 3.74 8.97
N ASP A 398 -11.48 4.20 7.79
CA ASP A 398 -10.56 3.39 6.99
C ASP A 398 -9.08 3.76 7.18
N GLY A 399 -8.19 2.76 7.13
CA GLY A 399 -6.74 3.00 7.11
C GLY A 399 -6.09 3.34 8.46
N LEU A 400 -6.68 2.90 9.58
CA LEU A 400 -6.00 2.91 10.89
C LEU A 400 -4.77 1.99 10.87
N SER A 401 -3.64 2.48 11.36
CA SER A 401 -2.45 1.69 11.60
C SER A 401 -2.00 1.83 13.06
N PHE A 402 -2.18 0.78 13.85
CA PHE A 402 -1.58 0.68 15.18
C PHE A 402 -0.06 0.50 15.04
N ILE A 403 0.69 1.51 15.48
CA ILE A 403 2.15 1.41 15.60
C ILE A 403 2.46 1.03 17.03
N ASN A 404 2.65 -0.27 17.21
CA ASN A 404 2.96 -0.82 18.51
C ASN A 404 4.28 -1.58 18.53
N ALA A 405 5.12 -1.41 17.51
CA ALA A 405 6.52 -1.78 17.53
C ALA A 405 7.42 -0.55 17.30
N ASP A 406 8.26 -0.26 18.29
CA ASP A 406 9.31 0.75 18.22
C ASP A 406 10.64 0.09 17.79
N PHE A 407 11.42 0.79 16.98
CA PHE A 407 12.68 0.28 16.44
C PHE A 407 13.84 1.25 16.66
N SER A 408 15.01 0.71 16.98
CA SER A 408 16.30 1.37 16.80
C SER A 408 17.06 0.69 15.66
N SER A 409 18.30 1.12 15.41
CA SER A 409 19.21 0.47 14.46
C SER A 409 19.63 -0.94 14.87
N THR A 410 19.39 -1.34 16.14
CA THR A 410 19.89 -2.60 16.71
C THR A 410 18.90 -3.37 17.55
N SER A 411 17.78 -2.76 17.92
CA SER A 411 16.77 -3.33 18.81
C SER A 411 15.34 -3.00 18.37
N PHE A 412 14.38 -3.70 18.96
CA PHE A 412 12.97 -3.37 18.87
C PHE A 412 12.27 -3.65 20.21
N ARG A 413 11.16 -2.97 20.43
CA ARG A 413 10.23 -3.21 21.55
C ARG A 413 8.82 -3.24 21.00
N VAL A 414 7.98 -4.14 21.49
CA VAL A 414 6.56 -4.15 21.15
C VAL A 414 5.77 -3.76 22.40
N SER A 415 4.97 -2.71 22.29
CA SER A 415 4.29 -2.07 23.42
C SER A 415 2.78 -2.27 23.30
N ARG A 416 2.04 -2.07 24.40
CA ARG A 416 0.57 -2.06 24.34
C ARG A 416 0.06 -0.76 23.74
N VAL A 417 -1.01 -0.84 22.95
CA VAL A 417 -1.72 0.31 22.41
C VAL A 417 -3.21 0.15 22.65
N SER A 418 -3.86 1.20 23.14
CA SER A 418 -5.29 1.19 23.44
C SER A 418 -5.96 2.41 22.86
N LEU A 419 -7.05 2.21 22.12
CA LEU A 419 -7.99 3.29 21.81
C LEU A 419 -8.90 3.52 23.01
N GLY A 420 -9.12 4.79 23.37
CA GLY A 420 -10.14 5.18 24.34
C GLY A 420 -11.54 4.76 23.90
N ALA A 421 -12.49 4.74 24.84
CA ALA A 421 -13.90 4.49 24.58
C ALA A 421 -14.57 5.68 23.86
N HIS A 422 -15.72 5.43 23.24
CA HIS A 422 -16.59 6.42 22.58
C HIS A 422 -15.86 7.38 21.62
N SER A 423 -14.77 6.89 21.03
CA SER A 423 -13.90 7.70 20.18
C SER A 423 -14.19 7.42 18.72
N PHE A 424 -14.01 8.44 17.88
CA PHE A 424 -14.12 8.32 16.44
C PHE A 424 -12.74 8.52 15.80
N LEU A 425 -12.31 7.60 14.95
CA LEU A 425 -11.07 7.73 14.19
C LEU A 425 -11.39 7.83 12.70
N GLY A 426 -11.02 8.96 12.08
CA GLY A 426 -11.14 9.21 10.65
C GLY A 426 -10.18 8.38 9.82
N ASN A 427 -9.94 8.80 8.58
CA ASN A 427 -9.16 7.99 7.64
C ASN A 427 -7.65 8.19 7.81
N LYS A 428 -6.87 7.15 7.52
CA LYS A 428 -5.39 7.17 7.48
C LYS A 428 -4.75 7.64 8.80
N ILE A 429 -5.26 7.15 9.93
CA ILE A 429 -4.70 7.45 11.26
C ILE A 429 -3.54 6.53 11.56
N THR A 430 -2.42 7.15 11.89
CA THR A 430 -1.23 6.48 12.39
C THR A 430 -1.24 6.59 13.92
N TYR A 431 -1.56 5.50 14.63
CA TYR A 431 -1.82 5.53 16.08
C TYR A 431 -0.67 4.87 16.86
N PRO A 432 0.22 5.65 17.50
CA PRO A 432 1.37 5.14 18.24
C PRO A 432 0.98 4.56 19.62
N ALA A 433 1.78 3.63 20.13
CA ALA A 433 1.60 3.06 21.48
C ALA A 433 1.64 4.09 22.61
N HIS A 434 2.38 5.18 22.41
CA HIS A 434 2.54 6.26 23.39
C HIS A 434 1.52 7.40 23.22
N ALA A 435 0.42 7.16 22.49
CA ALA A 435 -0.60 8.17 22.24
C ALA A 435 -1.13 8.80 23.55
N LYS A 436 -1.21 10.13 23.57
CA LYS A 436 -1.80 10.95 24.65
C LYS A 436 -3.25 11.28 24.33
N VAL A 437 -4.04 10.24 24.05
CA VAL A 437 -5.47 10.32 23.73
C VAL A 437 -6.22 9.37 24.65
N GLY A 438 -7.17 9.91 25.41
CA GLY A 438 -8.07 9.13 26.26
C GLY A 438 -9.43 8.93 25.60
N ASP A 439 -10.48 8.95 26.42
CA ASP A 439 -11.84 8.64 25.98
C ASP A 439 -12.53 9.82 25.28
N ASN A 440 -13.54 9.46 24.48
CA ASN A 440 -14.43 10.36 23.79
C ASN A 440 -13.71 11.40 22.92
N CYS A 441 -12.73 10.95 22.11
CA CYS A 441 -12.00 11.81 21.20
C CYS A 441 -12.40 11.60 19.74
N LEU A 442 -12.42 12.67 18.95
CA LEU A 442 -12.57 12.61 17.48
C LEU A 442 -11.20 12.86 16.83
N LEU A 443 -10.63 11.87 16.16
CA LEU A 443 -9.37 12.01 15.43
C LEU A 443 -9.67 12.21 13.94
N GLY A 444 -9.49 13.43 13.43
CA GLY A 444 -9.75 13.78 12.04
C GLY A 444 -8.80 13.07 11.07
N THR A 445 -9.22 12.92 9.81
CA THR A 445 -8.42 12.30 8.75
C THR A 445 -6.98 12.86 8.71
N LYS A 446 -5.99 11.97 8.63
CA LYS A 446 -4.54 12.29 8.64
C LYS A 446 -4.05 13.10 9.87
N VAL A 447 -4.78 13.13 11.00
CA VAL A 447 -4.26 13.83 12.19
C VAL A 447 -2.98 13.19 12.72
N MET A 448 -2.02 14.01 13.14
CA MET A 448 -0.89 13.55 13.95
C MET A 448 -1.37 13.28 15.37
N VAL A 449 -1.44 12.01 15.77
CA VAL A 449 -1.77 11.65 17.16
C VAL A 449 -0.67 12.14 18.12
N PRO A 450 -0.98 12.93 19.17
CA PRO A 450 0.02 13.42 20.11
C PRO A 450 0.61 12.28 20.94
N ILE A 451 1.90 12.37 21.26
CA ILE A 451 2.62 11.40 22.12
C ILE A 451 3.20 12.03 23.39
N ASP A 452 3.10 13.35 23.49
CA ASP A 452 3.55 14.18 24.59
C ASP A 452 2.41 15.09 25.09
N GLY A 453 2.68 15.81 26.18
CA GLY A 453 1.69 16.67 26.82
C GLY A 453 0.59 15.91 27.56
N GLU A 454 -0.50 16.63 27.82
CA GLU A 454 -1.67 16.13 28.54
C GLU A 454 -2.47 15.12 27.71
N ILE A 455 -3.10 14.17 28.39
CA ILE A 455 -4.00 13.21 27.75
C ILE A 455 -5.25 13.96 27.29
N ARG A 456 -5.48 14.01 25.99
CA ARG A 456 -6.66 14.66 25.38
C ARG A 456 -7.89 13.79 25.57
N GLN A 457 -8.97 14.37 26.10
CA GLN A 457 -10.26 13.71 26.34
C GLN A 457 -11.40 14.67 26.01
N ASN A 458 -12.51 14.17 25.48
CA ASN A 458 -13.69 14.97 25.13
C ASN A 458 -13.42 16.09 24.11
N VAL A 459 -12.42 15.90 23.25
CA VAL A 459 -12.03 16.88 22.21
C VAL A 459 -11.93 16.21 20.84
N GLY A 460 -12.00 17.00 19.78
CA GLY A 460 -11.55 16.57 18.46
C GLY A 460 -10.11 17.03 18.23
N LEU A 461 -9.35 16.29 17.42
CA LEU A 461 -8.00 16.62 16.99
C LEU A 461 -7.93 16.59 15.46
N LEU A 462 -7.31 17.61 14.86
CA LEU A 462 -7.12 17.73 13.42
C LEU A 462 -5.69 18.23 13.14
N GLY A 463 -5.17 17.92 11.94
CA GLY A 463 -3.93 18.51 11.44
C GLY A 463 -2.66 17.75 11.78
N SER A 464 -1.57 18.17 11.17
CA SER A 464 -0.21 17.74 11.49
C SER A 464 0.71 18.96 11.46
N PRO A 465 1.15 19.50 12.61
CA PRO A 465 0.87 19.03 13.97
C PRO A 465 -0.60 19.17 14.35
N ASN A 466 -1.04 18.42 15.36
CA ASN A 466 -2.44 18.45 15.76
C ASN A 466 -2.81 19.74 16.50
N PHE A 467 -4.05 20.16 16.33
CA PHE A 467 -4.73 21.16 17.15
C PHE A 467 -6.13 20.69 17.52
N GLU A 468 -6.67 21.25 18.60
CA GLU A 468 -8.00 20.88 19.09
C GLU A 468 -9.12 21.51 18.25
N ILE A 469 -10.15 20.72 18.02
CA ILE A 469 -11.44 21.15 17.49
C ILE A 469 -12.55 20.64 18.43
N PRO A 470 -13.77 21.16 18.35
CA PRO A 470 -14.90 20.61 19.11
C PRO A 470 -15.09 19.11 18.83
N ARG A 471 -15.36 18.31 19.87
CA ARG A 471 -15.60 16.85 19.76
C ARG A 471 -16.79 16.50 18.86
N THR A 472 -17.83 17.31 18.91
CA THR A 472 -19.04 17.14 18.10
C THR A 472 -19.52 18.52 17.66
N VAL A 473 -20.01 18.62 16.44
CA VAL A 473 -20.71 19.81 15.94
C VAL A 473 -22.18 19.45 15.69
N GLU A 474 -23.11 20.35 16.02
CA GLU A 474 -24.57 20.12 15.99
C GLU A 474 -25.09 19.52 14.68
N ARG A 475 -24.43 19.79 13.55
CA ARG A 475 -24.78 19.25 12.23
C ARG A 475 -24.62 17.72 12.11
N ASP A 476 -23.76 17.12 12.91
CA ASP A 476 -23.47 15.67 12.86
C ASP A 476 -24.43 14.87 13.76
N ALA A 477 -24.93 15.50 14.83
CA ALA A 477 -25.98 14.95 15.69
C ALA A 477 -27.35 14.78 15.00
N LYS A 478 -27.57 15.42 13.84
CA LYS A 478 -28.84 15.37 13.09
C LYS A 478 -29.15 14.00 12.46
N HIS A 479 -28.19 13.09 12.41
CA HIS A 479 -28.35 11.77 11.78
C HIS A 479 -28.42 10.62 12.79
N ASP A 480 -28.68 10.93 14.07
CA ASP A 480 -28.83 9.91 15.10
C ASP A 480 -30.14 9.12 14.94
N VAL A 481 -30.06 7.81 15.19
CA VAL A 481 -31.06 6.83 14.77
C VAL A 481 -31.90 6.39 15.96
N GLY A 482 -32.59 7.35 16.57
CA GLY A 482 -33.63 7.11 17.58
C GLY A 482 -33.19 6.22 18.76
N GLY A 483 -34.13 5.49 19.37
CA GLY A 483 -33.88 4.66 20.55
C GLY A 483 -33.14 3.35 20.28
N ALA A 484 -32.60 2.73 21.33
CA ALA A 484 -31.75 1.52 21.26
C ALA A 484 -32.38 0.33 20.52
N ASP A 485 -33.70 0.16 20.59
CA ASP A 485 -34.41 -0.91 19.88
C ASP A 485 -34.40 -0.72 18.36
N GLU A 486 -34.47 0.54 17.90
CA GLU A 486 -34.41 0.87 16.47
C GLU A 486 -33.01 0.60 15.91
N VAL A 487 -31.97 0.98 16.67
CA VAL A 487 -30.57 0.66 16.34
C VAL A 487 -30.38 -0.85 16.22
N ARG A 488 -30.90 -1.64 17.18
CA ARG A 488 -30.80 -3.11 17.14
C ARG A 488 -31.51 -3.69 15.92
N ARG A 489 -32.71 -3.21 15.59
CA ARG A 489 -33.47 -3.63 14.40
C ARG A 489 -32.71 -3.33 13.11
N ARG A 490 -32.20 -2.11 12.96
CA ARG A 490 -31.43 -1.68 11.79
C ARG A 490 -30.10 -2.41 11.68
N LEU A 491 -29.43 -2.68 12.79
CA LEU A 491 -28.22 -3.49 12.81
C LEU A 491 -28.47 -4.93 12.33
N GLY A 492 -29.59 -5.54 12.72
CA GLY A 492 -30.01 -6.84 12.18
C GLY A 492 -30.22 -6.81 10.67
N ALA A 493 -30.82 -5.74 10.14
CA ALA A 493 -30.97 -5.54 8.70
C ALA A 493 -29.64 -5.28 7.98
N LYS A 494 -28.74 -4.49 8.59
CA LYS A 494 -27.38 -4.23 8.11
C LYS A 494 -26.57 -5.53 8.03
N ASN A 495 -26.64 -6.38 9.05
CA ASN A 495 -25.96 -7.68 9.05
C ASN A 495 -26.41 -8.58 7.89
N ARG A 496 -27.72 -8.65 7.62
CA ARG A 496 -28.23 -9.38 6.45
C ARG A 496 -27.71 -8.77 5.14
N HIS A 497 -27.69 -7.45 5.03
CA HIS A 497 -27.14 -6.77 3.85
C HIS A 497 -25.65 -7.03 3.67
N ASN A 498 -24.89 -7.04 4.76
CA ASN A 498 -23.44 -7.31 4.79
C ASN A 498 -23.14 -8.76 4.41
N LEU A 499 -23.94 -9.74 4.87
CA LEU A 499 -23.82 -11.13 4.42
C LEU A 499 -23.99 -11.26 2.92
N VAL A 500 -24.98 -10.58 2.34
CA VAL A 500 -25.18 -10.55 0.88
C VAL A 500 -23.97 -9.92 0.19
N SER A 501 -23.47 -8.79 0.67
CA SER A 501 -22.28 -8.15 0.10
C SER A 501 -21.02 -9.04 0.18
N ILE A 502 -20.83 -9.75 1.29
CA ILE A 502 -19.76 -10.74 1.48
C ILE A 502 -19.94 -11.91 0.50
N ALA A 503 -21.14 -12.48 0.41
CA ALA A 503 -21.43 -13.57 -0.51
C ALA A 503 -21.20 -13.16 -1.98
N LEU A 504 -21.61 -11.96 -2.38
CA LEU A 504 -21.35 -11.40 -3.71
C LEU A 504 -19.86 -11.23 -3.96
N ARG A 505 -19.09 -10.69 -3.01
CA ARG A 505 -17.63 -10.57 -3.12
C ARG A 505 -16.97 -11.94 -3.30
N LEU A 506 -17.34 -12.93 -2.49
CA LEU A 506 -16.81 -14.29 -2.58
C LEU A 506 -17.19 -14.93 -3.92
N LEU A 507 -18.43 -14.73 -4.39
CA LEU A 507 -18.89 -15.23 -5.69
C LEU A 507 -18.12 -14.59 -6.85
N VAL A 508 -17.93 -13.27 -6.85
CA VAL A 508 -17.12 -12.55 -7.85
C VAL A 508 -15.69 -13.10 -7.89
N ARG A 509 -15.07 -13.32 -6.73
CA ARG A 509 -13.72 -13.90 -6.65
C ARG A 509 -13.68 -15.36 -7.13
N LEU A 510 -14.69 -16.16 -6.78
CA LEU A 510 -14.81 -17.55 -7.22
C LEU A 510 -15.01 -17.65 -8.73
N ILE A 511 -15.89 -16.83 -9.31
CA ILE A 511 -16.11 -16.76 -10.76
C ILE A 511 -14.81 -16.34 -11.46
N PHE A 512 -14.10 -15.34 -10.94
CA PHE A 512 -12.81 -14.93 -11.50
C PHE A 512 -11.77 -16.06 -11.44
N LEU A 513 -11.69 -16.78 -10.31
CA LEU A 513 -10.81 -17.94 -10.17
C LEU A 513 -11.20 -19.06 -11.14
N PHE A 514 -12.49 -19.29 -11.33
CA PHE A 514 -12.99 -20.27 -12.29
C PHE A 514 -12.61 -19.90 -13.73
N ILE A 515 -12.86 -18.65 -14.15
CA ILE A 515 -12.51 -18.20 -15.50
C ILE A 515 -10.99 -18.28 -15.71
N THR A 516 -10.19 -17.83 -14.74
CA THR A 516 -8.72 -17.93 -14.84
C THR A 516 -8.23 -19.39 -14.87
N THR A 517 -8.89 -20.30 -14.15
CA THR A 517 -8.60 -21.74 -14.20
C THR A 517 -8.94 -22.33 -15.56
N VAL A 518 -10.12 -22.03 -16.11
CA VAL A 518 -10.54 -22.46 -17.46
C VAL A 518 -9.59 -21.93 -18.52
N VAL A 519 -9.25 -20.64 -18.46
CA VAL A 519 -8.31 -20.00 -19.37
C VAL A 519 -6.91 -20.62 -19.23
N GLY A 520 -6.45 -20.87 -18.01
CA GLY A 520 -5.16 -21.51 -17.76
C GLY A 520 -5.08 -22.94 -18.30
N LEU A 521 -6.11 -23.75 -18.07
CA LEU A 521 -6.20 -25.12 -18.60
C LEU A 521 -6.28 -25.12 -20.13
N GLY A 522 -7.11 -24.26 -20.72
CA GLY A 522 -7.21 -24.10 -22.17
C GLY A 522 -5.92 -23.57 -22.81
N ALA A 523 -5.20 -22.70 -22.12
CA ALA A 523 -3.89 -22.21 -22.51
C ALA A 523 -2.84 -23.32 -22.57
N ILE A 524 -2.77 -24.17 -21.54
CA ILE A 524 -1.86 -25.32 -21.52
C ILE A 524 -2.20 -26.28 -22.67
N HIS A 525 -3.48 -26.49 -22.95
CA HIS A 525 -3.93 -27.31 -24.07
C HIS A 525 -3.48 -26.74 -25.43
N LEU A 526 -3.73 -25.44 -25.68
CA LEU A 526 -3.34 -24.77 -26.92
C LEU A 526 -1.82 -24.76 -27.12
N GLN A 527 -1.05 -24.69 -26.03
CA GLN A 527 0.41 -24.70 -26.09
C GLN A 527 0.94 -26.01 -26.68
N GLN A 528 0.36 -27.16 -26.31
CA GLN A 528 0.76 -28.47 -26.83
C GLN A 528 0.54 -28.59 -28.34
N THR A 529 -0.43 -27.86 -28.90
CA THR A 529 -0.83 -27.97 -30.31
C THR A 529 -0.25 -26.86 -31.21
N ARG A 530 -0.02 -25.66 -30.68
CA ARG A 530 0.38 -24.47 -31.46
C ARG A 530 1.71 -23.83 -31.04
N GLY A 531 2.44 -24.47 -30.10
CA GLY A 531 3.79 -24.06 -29.73
C GLY A 531 3.87 -22.72 -28.98
N PRO A 532 5.04 -22.05 -28.99
CA PRO A 532 5.38 -20.99 -28.04
C PRO A 532 4.60 -19.68 -28.21
N MET A 533 3.91 -19.44 -29.33
CA MET A 533 3.07 -18.24 -29.50
C MET A 533 1.89 -18.20 -28.51
N VAL A 534 1.38 -19.36 -28.09
CA VAL A 534 0.33 -19.46 -27.06
C VAL A 534 0.83 -18.98 -25.70
N LEU A 535 2.13 -19.11 -25.45
CA LEU A 535 2.78 -18.77 -24.19
C LEU A 535 2.73 -17.26 -23.90
N MET A 536 2.79 -16.43 -24.95
CA MET A 536 2.54 -14.99 -24.85
C MET A 536 1.10 -14.68 -24.43
N LEU A 537 0.11 -15.43 -24.96
CA LEU A 537 -1.29 -15.29 -24.52
C LEU A 537 -1.43 -15.67 -23.03
N VAL A 538 -0.79 -16.74 -22.57
CA VAL A 538 -0.90 -17.19 -21.16
C VAL A 538 -0.47 -16.14 -20.15
N THR A 539 0.54 -15.34 -20.46
CA THR A 539 1.09 -14.32 -19.54
C THR A 539 0.47 -12.93 -19.70
N THR A 540 -0.08 -12.61 -20.88
CA THR A 540 -0.69 -11.30 -21.17
C THR A 540 -2.20 -11.29 -20.93
N LEU A 541 -2.87 -12.41 -21.23
CA LEU A 541 -4.31 -12.58 -21.07
C LEU A 541 -4.79 -12.39 -19.63
N PRO A 542 -4.07 -12.80 -18.56
CA PRO A 542 -4.51 -12.54 -17.18
C PRO A 542 -4.69 -11.05 -16.87
N VAL A 543 -3.85 -10.17 -17.42
CA VAL A 543 -3.98 -8.71 -17.22
C VAL A 543 -5.23 -8.20 -17.93
N LEU A 544 -5.42 -8.58 -19.20
CA LEU A 544 -6.60 -8.20 -19.97
C LEU A 544 -7.89 -8.76 -19.37
N LEU A 545 -7.87 -10.02 -18.94
CA LEU A 545 -8.96 -10.70 -18.28
C LEU A 545 -9.30 -10.01 -16.95
N THR A 546 -8.29 -9.59 -16.17
CA THR A 546 -8.52 -8.84 -14.93
C THR A 546 -9.27 -7.53 -15.22
N VAL A 547 -8.79 -6.74 -16.17
CA VAL A 547 -9.46 -5.47 -16.54
C VAL A 547 -10.86 -5.73 -17.11
N GLY A 548 -10.98 -6.64 -18.07
CA GLY A 548 -12.24 -6.99 -18.73
C GLY A 548 -13.27 -7.62 -17.81
N TYR A 549 -12.84 -8.26 -16.71
CA TYR A 549 -13.73 -8.81 -15.70
C TYR A 549 -14.14 -7.79 -14.64
N TYR A 550 -13.18 -7.10 -14.01
CA TYR A 550 -13.50 -6.22 -12.88
C TYR A 550 -14.16 -4.91 -13.31
N VAL A 551 -13.82 -4.32 -14.46
CA VAL A 551 -14.44 -3.07 -14.91
C VAL A 551 -15.97 -3.19 -15.08
N PRO A 552 -16.53 -4.23 -15.74
CA PRO A 552 -17.97 -4.42 -15.78
C PRO A 552 -18.59 -4.65 -14.39
N ILE A 553 -17.94 -5.43 -13.52
CA ILE A 553 -18.41 -5.66 -12.14
C ILE A 553 -18.47 -4.34 -11.37
N ASP A 554 -17.43 -3.51 -11.46
CA ASP A 554 -17.37 -2.15 -10.92
C ASP A 554 -18.55 -1.33 -11.44
N ARG A 555 -18.79 -1.29 -12.76
CA ARG A 555 -19.89 -0.53 -13.37
C ARG A 555 -21.27 -0.98 -12.90
N VAL A 556 -21.49 -2.29 -12.78
CA VAL A 556 -22.73 -2.84 -12.23
C VAL A 556 -22.89 -2.42 -10.77
N CYS A 557 -21.84 -2.55 -9.96
CA CYS A 557 -21.86 -2.15 -8.56
C CYS A 557 -22.16 -0.65 -8.41
N THR A 558 -21.49 0.21 -9.19
CA THR A 558 -21.73 1.66 -9.25
C THR A 558 -23.20 1.97 -9.53
N ARG A 559 -23.76 1.45 -10.64
CA ARG A 559 -25.17 1.71 -11.02
C ARG A 559 -26.17 1.34 -9.94
N LEU A 560 -25.89 0.28 -9.19
CA LEU A 560 -26.80 -0.24 -8.16
C LEU A 560 -26.62 0.47 -6.80
N SER A 561 -25.51 1.18 -6.59
CA SER A 561 -25.04 1.50 -5.25
C SER A 561 -24.57 2.93 -5.01
N THR A 562 -24.13 3.67 -6.03
CA THR A 562 -23.60 5.03 -5.84
C THR A 562 -24.67 6.08 -6.08
N TRP A 563 -25.00 6.81 -5.02
CA TRP A 563 -25.78 8.05 -5.03
C TRP A 563 -24.98 9.06 -4.22
N THR A 564 -25.18 10.35 -4.44
CA THR A 564 -24.60 11.41 -3.58
C THR A 564 -25.59 11.69 -2.43
N PRO A 565 -25.56 10.95 -1.30
CA PRO A 565 -26.40 11.32 -0.16
C PRO A 565 -25.98 12.72 0.33
N GLN A 566 -26.96 13.62 0.48
CA GLN A 566 -26.81 14.87 1.22
C GLN A 566 -26.72 14.60 2.74
N GLY A 567 -25.84 13.67 3.14
CA GLY A 567 -25.80 13.08 4.47
C GLY A 567 -26.75 11.89 4.63
N CYS A 568 -26.28 10.82 5.25
CA CYS A 568 -27.12 9.74 5.80
C CYS A 568 -26.44 9.09 7.01
N SER A 569 -27.21 8.38 7.82
CA SER A 569 -26.64 7.59 8.93
C SER A 569 -25.98 6.30 8.45
N ILE A 570 -24.98 5.81 9.18
CA ILE A 570 -24.36 4.49 8.95
C ILE A 570 -25.34 3.31 9.14
N TYR A 571 -26.52 3.55 9.71
CA TYR A 571 -27.60 2.59 9.86
C TYR A 571 -28.65 2.66 8.76
N GLU A 572 -28.42 3.47 7.72
CA GLU A 572 -29.33 3.58 6.59
C GLU A 572 -28.85 2.80 5.37
N ARG A 573 -29.82 2.31 4.59
CA ARG A 573 -29.56 1.51 3.39
C ARG A 573 -28.76 2.28 2.33
N ALA A 574 -28.82 3.62 2.33
CA ALA A 574 -28.02 4.46 1.46
C ALA A 574 -26.52 4.24 1.71
N PHE A 575 -26.08 4.28 2.97
CA PHE A 575 -24.69 3.98 3.33
C PHE A 575 -24.32 2.53 3.03
N TRP A 576 -25.17 1.56 3.36
CA TRP A 576 -24.83 0.14 3.14
C TRP A 576 -24.64 -0.21 1.66
N ARG A 577 -25.35 0.48 0.76
CA ARG A 577 -25.12 0.37 -0.68
C ARG A 577 -23.72 0.85 -1.03
N HIS A 578 -23.29 1.98 -0.47
CA HIS A 578 -21.96 2.52 -0.67
C HIS A 578 -20.86 1.58 -0.11
N GLU A 579 -21.08 0.97 1.07
CA GLU A 579 -20.20 -0.10 1.59
C GLU A 579 -20.09 -1.29 0.63
N ARG A 580 -21.19 -1.68 -0.03
CA ARG A 580 -21.17 -2.74 -1.05
C ARG A 580 -20.35 -2.34 -2.28
N PHE A 581 -20.52 -1.10 -2.75
CA PHE A 581 -19.75 -0.54 -3.85
C PHE A 581 -18.25 -0.62 -3.57
N TRP A 582 -17.86 -0.36 -2.34
CA TRP A 582 -16.49 -0.44 -1.89
C TRP A 582 -15.96 -1.87 -1.76
N LYS A 583 -16.80 -2.80 -1.28
CA LYS A 583 -16.41 -4.16 -0.91
C LYS A 583 -16.40 -5.17 -2.05
N VAL A 584 -17.38 -5.14 -2.95
CA VAL A 584 -17.55 -6.20 -3.97
C VAL A 584 -16.48 -6.15 -5.06
N PRO A 585 -16.12 -4.99 -5.65
CA PRO A 585 -15.16 -4.92 -6.74
C PRO A 585 -13.70 -5.10 -6.29
N GLY A 586 -12.80 -5.27 -7.27
CA GLY A 586 -11.36 -5.39 -7.03
C GLY A 586 -10.66 -4.03 -7.08
N ARG A 587 -10.19 -3.49 -5.95
CA ARG A 587 -9.64 -2.12 -5.92
C ARG A 587 -8.23 -1.94 -6.51
N LYS A 588 -7.40 -2.99 -6.53
CA LYS A 588 -5.94 -2.85 -6.69
C LYS A 588 -5.40 -3.10 -8.10
N TYR A 589 -6.20 -3.60 -9.05
CA TYR A 589 -5.68 -3.94 -10.38
C TYR A 589 -5.25 -2.71 -11.19
N ALA A 590 -5.86 -1.54 -10.95
CA ALA A 590 -5.47 -0.29 -11.61
C ALA A 590 -4.01 0.12 -11.30
N GLN A 591 -3.43 -0.34 -10.19
CA GLN A 591 -2.05 -0.05 -9.81
C GLN A 591 -1.02 -0.68 -10.77
N LEU A 592 -1.40 -1.74 -11.49
CA LEU A 592 -0.55 -2.36 -12.52
C LEU A 592 -0.23 -1.41 -13.67
N PHE A 593 -1.01 -0.34 -13.83
CA PHE A 593 -0.91 0.61 -14.94
C PHE A 593 -0.30 1.96 -14.52
N ASN A 594 0.22 2.07 -13.29
CA ASN A 594 0.83 3.30 -12.79
C ASN A 594 1.91 3.84 -13.76
N GLY A 595 1.81 5.12 -14.10
CA GLY A 595 2.69 5.80 -15.03
C GLY A 595 2.49 5.45 -16.52
N THR A 596 1.37 4.82 -16.88
CA THR A 596 1.04 4.49 -18.28
C THR A 596 -0.21 5.23 -18.75
N PRO A 597 -0.36 5.50 -20.07
CA PRO A 597 -1.59 6.01 -20.66
C PRO A 597 -2.83 5.15 -20.35
N PHE A 598 -2.63 3.84 -20.23
CA PHE A 598 -3.70 2.86 -20.03
C PHE A 598 -4.46 3.06 -18.71
N LYS A 599 -3.80 3.58 -17.66
CA LYS A 599 -4.47 3.88 -16.39
C LYS A 599 -5.59 4.90 -16.55
N THR A 600 -5.38 5.94 -17.37
CA THR A 600 -6.43 6.93 -17.67
C THR A 600 -7.58 6.34 -18.46
N VAL A 601 -7.32 5.35 -19.32
CA VAL A 601 -8.37 4.63 -20.04
C VAL A 601 -9.20 3.82 -19.05
N ILE A 602 -8.57 3.10 -18.13
CA ILE A 602 -9.27 2.36 -17.06
C ILE A 602 -10.11 3.31 -16.20
N TRP A 603 -9.59 4.48 -15.83
CA TRP A 603 -10.39 5.47 -15.10
C TRP A 603 -11.63 5.94 -15.86
N ARG A 604 -11.52 6.21 -17.17
CA ARG A 604 -12.70 6.48 -18.02
C ARG A 604 -13.66 5.31 -18.07
N MET A 605 -13.12 4.10 -18.19
CA MET A 605 -13.90 2.87 -18.20
C MET A 605 -14.59 2.61 -16.86
N LEU A 606 -14.09 3.12 -15.74
CA LEU A 606 -14.76 3.04 -14.43
C LEU A 606 -15.81 4.15 -14.23
N GLY A 607 -15.63 5.31 -14.88
CA GLY A 607 -16.60 6.40 -14.89
C GLY A 607 -16.05 7.75 -14.46
N VAL A 608 -14.74 7.87 -14.25
CA VAL A 608 -14.09 9.16 -13.97
C VAL A 608 -14.19 10.07 -15.19
N ARG A 609 -14.62 11.31 -14.97
CA ARG A 609 -14.62 12.36 -16.00
C ARG A 609 -13.21 12.93 -16.11
N ILE A 610 -12.34 12.28 -16.90
CA ILE A 610 -10.92 12.59 -16.96
C ILE A 610 -10.47 13.13 -18.33
N GLY A 611 -9.82 14.29 -18.31
CA GLY A 611 -9.25 14.99 -19.45
C GLY A 611 -8.08 14.25 -20.11
N GLY A 612 -7.68 14.70 -21.30
CA GLY A 612 -6.58 14.09 -22.06
C GLY A 612 -5.21 14.27 -21.39
N ARG A 613 -4.28 13.35 -21.66
CA ARG A 613 -2.85 13.44 -21.27
C ARG A 613 -2.59 13.61 -19.76
N VAL A 614 -3.52 13.17 -18.90
CA VAL A 614 -3.29 13.08 -17.46
C VAL A 614 -2.20 12.05 -17.17
N PHE A 615 -1.26 12.42 -16.31
CA PHE A 615 -0.24 11.54 -15.78
C PHE A 615 -0.66 11.06 -14.39
N ASP A 616 -0.71 9.75 -14.18
CA ASP A 616 -1.07 9.14 -12.90
C ASP A 616 -0.04 8.08 -12.50
N ASP A 617 0.76 8.36 -11.46
CA ASP A 617 1.83 7.49 -10.96
C ASP A 617 1.45 6.67 -9.70
N GLY A 618 0.16 6.60 -9.39
CA GLY A 618 -0.30 5.86 -8.20
C GLY A 618 -1.36 6.57 -7.38
N CYS A 619 -2.14 7.47 -7.99
CA CYS A 619 -3.30 8.07 -7.35
C CYS A 619 -4.35 7.01 -7.03
N VAL A 620 -4.96 7.14 -5.85
CA VAL A 620 -6.12 6.36 -5.40
C VAL A 620 -7.36 7.24 -5.51
N ILE A 621 -8.36 6.78 -6.26
CA ILE A 621 -9.67 7.43 -6.38
C ILE A 621 -10.70 6.50 -5.76
N SER A 622 -11.37 6.93 -4.69
CA SER A 622 -12.35 6.08 -3.98
C SER A 622 -13.70 6.01 -4.69
N GLU A 623 -14.26 7.15 -5.08
CA GLU A 623 -15.54 7.25 -5.80
C GLU A 623 -15.31 7.76 -7.22
N TRP A 624 -14.96 6.85 -8.13
CA TRP A 624 -14.62 7.24 -9.51
C TRP A 624 -15.70 8.02 -10.24
N THR A 625 -16.99 7.82 -9.96
CA THR A 625 -18.08 8.60 -10.61
C THR A 625 -18.25 10.01 -10.08
N PHE A 626 -17.69 10.33 -8.91
CA PHE A 626 -17.81 11.66 -8.29
C PHE A 626 -16.63 12.57 -8.64
N THR A 627 -15.60 12.00 -9.27
CA THR A 627 -14.36 12.69 -9.58
C THR A 627 -14.36 13.21 -11.02
N THR A 628 -14.09 14.51 -11.17
CA THR A 628 -13.76 15.17 -12.44
C THR A 628 -12.31 15.63 -12.40
N ILE A 629 -11.53 15.30 -13.43
CA ILE A 629 -10.12 15.67 -13.56
C ILE A 629 -9.91 16.33 -14.91
N GLY A 630 -9.33 17.53 -14.90
CA GLY A 630 -9.03 18.30 -16.10
C GLY A 630 -7.92 17.70 -16.95
N TYR A 631 -7.61 18.39 -18.03
CA TYR A 631 -6.59 17.97 -18.98
C TYR A 631 -5.17 18.22 -18.45
N GLN A 632 -4.20 17.35 -18.79
CA GLN A 632 -2.77 17.50 -18.40
C GLN A 632 -2.46 17.55 -16.90
N CYS A 633 -3.36 17.05 -16.04
CA CYS A 633 -3.06 16.92 -14.62
C CYS A 633 -1.91 15.94 -14.33
N THR A 634 -1.22 16.15 -13.22
CA THR A 634 -0.14 15.32 -12.70
C THR A 634 -0.53 14.78 -11.32
N LEU A 635 -0.79 13.47 -11.22
CA LEU A 635 -1.18 12.79 -9.98
C LEU A 635 -0.02 11.92 -9.49
N ASN A 636 0.61 12.30 -8.39
CA ASN A 636 1.79 11.62 -7.88
C ASN A 636 1.50 10.27 -7.20
N ALA A 637 2.57 9.53 -6.93
CA ALA A 637 2.49 8.30 -6.16
C ALA A 637 1.92 8.58 -4.75
N GLY A 638 0.92 7.80 -4.35
CA GLY A 638 0.31 7.90 -3.03
C GLY A 638 -0.66 9.06 -2.86
N SER A 639 -0.91 9.88 -3.89
CA SER A 639 -1.98 10.88 -3.81
C SER A 639 -3.35 10.22 -3.72
N ILE A 640 -4.31 10.88 -3.06
CA ILE A 640 -5.65 10.34 -2.83
C ILE A 640 -6.68 11.39 -3.21
N ILE A 641 -7.71 10.98 -3.95
CA ILE A 641 -8.93 11.75 -4.18
C ILE A 641 -10.07 10.98 -3.52
N GLN A 642 -10.56 11.51 -2.40
CA GLN A 642 -11.62 10.90 -1.60
C GLN A 642 -12.87 11.76 -1.57
N CYS A 643 -13.91 11.33 -2.29
CA CYS A 643 -15.17 12.07 -2.44
C CYS A 643 -16.22 11.72 -1.37
N HIS A 644 -15.78 11.24 -0.20
CA HIS A 644 -16.64 11.00 0.95
C HIS A 644 -15.94 11.30 2.28
N SER A 645 -16.73 11.42 3.34
CA SER A 645 -16.31 11.40 4.74
C SER A 645 -17.31 10.59 5.57
N GLN A 646 -16.78 9.86 6.55
CA GLN A 646 -17.57 9.27 7.62
C GLN A 646 -17.17 10.00 8.91
N GLU A 647 -18.15 10.54 9.64
CA GLU A 647 -17.95 11.39 10.81
C GLU A 647 -18.97 10.97 11.87
N ASP A 648 -18.53 10.27 12.91
CA ASP A 648 -19.32 9.98 14.12
C ASP A 648 -20.71 9.36 13.83
N GLY A 649 -20.77 8.41 12.89
CA GLY A 649 -22.01 7.73 12.51
C GLY A 649 -22.80 8.40 11.38
N ALA A 650 -22.35 9.55 10.90
CA ALA A 650 -22.85 10.17 9.66
C ALA A 650 -21.92 9.86 8.48
N PHE A 651 -22.50 9.65 7.30
CA PHE A 651 -21.79 9.49 6.04
C PHE A 651 -22.21 10.61 5.08
N LYS A 652 -21.22 11.28 4.49
CA LYS A 652 -21.41 12.37 3.51
C LYS A 652 -20.51 12.13 2.31
N SER A 653 -20.99 12.50 1.14
CA SER A 653 -20.22 12.44 -0.10
C SER A 653 -20.64 13.56 -1.04
N ASP A 654 -19.71 14.07 -1.82
CA ASP A 654 -19.99 15.10 -2.81
C ASP A 654 -19.01 15.01 -3.98
N LEU A 655 -19.31 15.72 -5.07
CA LEU A 655 -18.46 15.79 -6.25
C LEU A 655 -17.15 16.52 -5.95
N THR A 656 -16.07 16.07 -6.60
CA THR A 656 -14.77 16.73 -6.55
C THR A 656 -14.34 17.08 -7.97
N THR A 657 -13.99 18.34 -8.19
CA THR A 657 -13.56 18.84 -9.50
C THR A 657 -12.12 19.33 -9.42
N ILE A 658 -11.26 18.77 -10.27
CA ILE A 658 -9.86 19.16 -10.42
C ILE A 658 -9.70 19.80 -11.80
N GLY A 659 -9.25 21.05 -11.85
CA GLY A 659 -8.98 21.81 -13.07
C GLY A 659 -7.89 21.21 -13.96
N GLY A 660 -7.65 21.82 -15.11
CA GLY A 660 -6.57 21.45 -16.04
C GLY A 660 -5.19 21.83 -15.49
N GLY A 661 -4.18 21.01 -15.77
CA GLY A 661 -2.78 21.29 -15.40
C GLY A 661 -2.47 21.17 -13.90
N VAL A 662 -3.43 20.74 -13.07
CA VAL A 662 -3.22 20.60 -11.62
C VAL A 662 -2.17 19.54 -11.30
N THR A 663 -1.31 19.82 -10.32
CA THR A 663 -0.36 18.85 -9.76
C THR A 663 -0.77 18.50 -8.33
N LEU A 664 -1.06 17.21 -8.07
CA LEU A 664 -1.20 16.69 -6.72
C LEU A 664 0.14 16.07 -6.29
N GLY A 665 0.75 16.60 -5.23
CA GLY A 665 2.03 16.17 -4.69
C GLY A 665 2.05 14.74 -4.15
N VAL A 666 3.25 14.24 -3.85
CA VAL A 666 3.45 12.89 -3.30
C VAL A 666 2.70 12.78 -1.98
N GLY A 667 1.79 11.81 -1.85
CA GLY A 667 0.99 11.63 -0.63
C GLY A 667 -0.10 12.68 -0.38
N ALA A 668 -0.32 13.63 -1.30
CA ALA A 668 -1.36 14.65 -1.17
C ALA A 668 -2.76 14.02 -1.10
N PHE A 669 -3.64 14.58 -0.27
CA PHE A 669 -4.98 14.08 -0.03
C PHE A 669 -6.01 15.17 -0.33
N VAL A 670 -6.90 14.88 -1.27
CA VAL A 670 -7.99 15.75 -1.70
C VAL A 670 -9.30 15.19 -1.15
N HIS A 671 -9.96 15.94 -0.27
CA HIS A 671 -11.22 15.50 0.33
C HIS A 671 -12.44 15.81 -0.55
N TYR A 672 -13.65 15.58 -0.03
CA TYR A 672 -14.89 15.63 -0.81
C TYR A 672 -15.41 17.06 -0.98
N GLY A 673 -16.18 17.31 -2.04
CA GLY A 673 -16.82 18.61 -2.25
C GLY A 673 -15.87 19.74 -2.66
N VAL A 674 -14.63 19.42 -3.02
CA VAL A 674 -13.61 20.42 -3.36
C VAL A 674 -13.58 20.75 -4.84
N THR A 675 -13.26 22.00 -5.15
CA THR A 675 -13.01 22.49 -6.51
C THR A 675 -11.62 23.12 -6.58
N ILE A 676 -10.74 22.54 -7.40
CA ILE A 676 -9.36 23.02 -7.59
C ILE A 676 -9.26 23.73 -8.94
N GLY A 677 -8.86 25.01 -8.93
CA GLY A 677 -8.63 25.79 -10.14
C GLY A 677 -7.46 25.28 -10.99
N ASP A 678 -7.47 25.65 -12.28
CA ASP A 678 -6.45 25.26 -13.25
C ASP A 678 -5.02 25.66 -12.80
N GLY A 679 -4.01 24.88 -13.16
CA GLY A 679 -2.60 25.19 -12.88
C GLY A 679 -2.17 25.07 -11.41
N THR A 680 -3.10 24.79 -10.49
CA THR A 680 -2.82 24.70 -9.05
C THR A 680 -1.85 23.56 -8.70
N VAL A 681 -1.01 23.79 -7.69
CA VAL A 681 -0.09 22.78 -7.13
C VAL A 681 -0.44 22.52 -5.68
N LEU A 682 -0.72 21.25 -5.34
CA LEU A 682 -0.66 20.77 -3.95
C LEU A 682 0.73 20.17 -3.70
N GLU A 683 1.44 20.67 -2.71
CA GLU A 683 2.74 20.13 -2.30
C GLU A 683 2.64 18.71 -1.69
N ALA A 684 3.79 18.13 -1.37
CA ALA A 684 3.89 16.82 -0.76
C ALA A 684 3.11 16.74 0.56
N ASP A 685 2.36 15.65 0.74
CA ASP A 685 1.55 15.35 1.93
C ASP A 685 0.42 16.34 2.27
N SER A 686 0.17 17.35 1.43
CA SER A 686 -0.89 18.33 1.65
C SER A 686 -2.28 17.69 1.83
N PHE A 687 -3.07 18.15 2.79
CA PHE A 687 -4.44 17.70 3.03
C PHE A 687 -5.44 18.83 2.77
N LEU A 688 -6.08 18.78 1.61
CA LEU A 688 -7.12 19.72 1.22
C LEU A 688 -8.43 19.34 1.90
N MET A 689 -9.00 20.26 2.67
CA MET A 689 -10.18 20.01 3.50
C MET A 689 -11.45 19.95 2.66
N LYS A 690 -12.48 19.32 3.21
CA LYS A 690 -13.78 19.16 2.56
C LYS A 690 -14.40 20.52 2.21
N GLY A 691 -14.97 20.62 1.02
CA GLY A 691 -15.70 21.82 0.57
C GLY A 691 -14.84 23.03 0.16
N GLU A 692 -13.52 22.89 0.11
CA GLU A 692 -12.63 24.01 -0.27
C GLU A 692 -12.69 24.31 -1.77
N GLU A 693 -12.72 25.60 -2.10
CA GLU A 693 -12.59 26.14 -3.46
C GLU A 693 -11.24 26.85 -3.58
N ILE A 694 -10.40 26.36 -4.48
CA ILE A 694 -9.00 26.79 -4.60
C ILE A 694 -8.81 27.57 -5.90
N PRO A 695 -8.27 28.80 -5.86
CA PRO A 695 -8.09 29.61 -7.05
C PRO A 695 -7.06 29.00 -8.01
N PRO A 696 -7.17 29.29 -9.32
CA PRO A 696 -6.20 28.83 -10.31
C PRO A 696 -4.80 29.42 -10.05
N ASP A 697 -3.78 28.75 -10.59
CA ASP A 697 -2.36 29.16 -10.56
C ASP A 697 -1.79 29.42 -9.15
N SER A 698 -2.37 28.75 -8.14
CA SER A 698 -1.95 28.86 -6.73
C SER A 698 -1.14 27.64 -6.27
N CYS A 699 -0.40 27.79 -5.16
CA CYS A 699 0.36 26.70 -4.54
C CYS A 699 -0.08 26.50 -3.10
N TRP A 700 -0.34 25.26 -2.69
CA TRP A 700 -0.90 24.94 -1.37
C TRP A 700 -0.13 23.83 -0.69
N GLY A 701 0.16 24.02 0.59
CA GLY A 701 0.99 23.16 1.42
C GLY A 701 0.38 22.89 2.79
N GLY A 702 0.54 21.67 3.28
CA GLY A 702 0.35 21.34 4.69
C GLY A 702 -0.92 20.56 5.04
N ASN A 703 -1.10 20.28 6.33
CA ASN A 703 -2.21 19.52 6.87
C ASN A 703 -2.82 20.24 8.09
N PRO A 704 -3.93 20.99 7.94
CA PRO A 704 -4.65 21.29 6.69
C PRO A 704 -3.83 22.11 5.68
N ALA A 705 -4.18 22.02 4.40
CA ALA A 705 -3.50 22.76 3.35
C ALA A 705 -3.84 24.25 3.42
N VAL A 706 -2.81 25.09 3.31
CA VAL A 706 -2.94 26.55 3.20
C VAL A 706 -2.16 27.05 1.98
N GLU A 707 -2.55 28.20 1.45
CA GLU A 707 -1.81 28.81 0.36
C GLU A 707 -0.39 29.17 0.81
N ILE A 708 0.60 28.77 0.01
CA ILE A 708 2.02 29.06 0.24
C ILE A 708 2.59 29.77 -0.98
N ARG A 709 3.64 30.56 -0.77
CA ARG A 709 4.37 31.16 -1.89
C ARG A 709 5.05 30.06 -2.69
N SER A 710 4.80 30.03 -3.99
CA SER A 710 5.50 29.13 -4.91
C SER A 710 7.00 29.41 -4.81
N GLN A 711 7.76 28.44 -4.28
CA GLN A 711 9.20 28.52 -4.39
C GLN A 711 9.57 28.23 -5.84
N PRO A 712 10.31 29.12 -6.53
CA PRO A 712 10.73 28.84 -7.89
C PRO A 712 11.54 27.54 -7.89
N SER A 713 11.21 26.63 -8.82
CA SER A 713 11.88 25.34 -9.02
C SER A 713 13.34 25.45 -9.50
N SER A 714 13.97 26.60 -9.30
CA SER A 714 15.30 26.98 -9.75
C SER A 714 16.11 27.57 -8.60
N ARG A 715 16.72 26.68 -7.81
CA ARG A 715 18.14 26.72 -7.43
C ARG A 715 18.41 25.49 -6.60
N ALA A 716 19.25 24.61 -7.15
CA ALA A 716 20.00 23.68 -6.35
C ALA A 716 20.79 24.51 -5.32
N GLY A 717 20.23 24.71 -4.13
CA GLY A 717 21.06 24.93 -2.97
C GLY A 717 21.96 23.71 -2.87
N GLU A 718 23.27 23.91 -2.80
CA GLU A 718 24.20 22.85 -2.41
C GLU A 718 23.64 22.23 -1.14
N LEU A 719 23.11 21.01 -1.25
CA LEU A 719 22.78 20.24 -0.07
C LEU A 719 24.07 20.09 0.73
N PRO A 720 24.04 20.23 2.06
CA PRO A 720 25.23 20.07 2.86
C PRO A 720 25.86 18.70 2.57
N ASP A 721 27.12 18.70 2.16
CA ASP A 721 27.85 17.47 1.80
C ASP A 721 28.08 16.64 3.07
N PRO A 722 27.47 15.45 3.22
CA PRO A 722 27.51 14.69 4.47
C PRO A 722 28.88 14.04 4.75
N VAL A 723 29.85 14.17 3.85
CA VAL A 723 31.15 13.47 3.90
C VAL A 723 32.34 14.40 4.16
N ALA A 724 32.16 15.72 4.23
CA ALA A 724 33.27 16.60 4.58
C ALA A 724 33.51 16.58 6.12
N PRO A 725 34.69 16.16 6.62
CA PRO A 725 35.02 16.38 8.02
C PRO A 725 34.98 17.89 8.26
N ARG A 726 34.11 18.33 9.17
CA ARG A 726 34.17 19.70 9.68
C ARG A 726 35.51 19.85 10.39
N ASN A 727 36.48 20.48 9.73
CA ASN A 727 37.64 21.00 10.40
C ASN A 727 37.12 21.97 11.47
N ALA A 728 37.36 21.62 12.73
CA ALA A 728 37.13 22.51 13.85
C ALA A 728 38.02 23.75 13.68
N ALA A 729 37.40 24.93 13.74
CA ALA A 729 38.02 26.20 14.08
C ALA A 729 37.13 26.87 15.11
#